data_AF-A0AA38XI59-F1
#
_entry.id   AF-A0AA38XI59-F1
#
_cell.length_a   1.000
_cell.length_b   1.000
_cell.length_c   1.000
_cell.angle_alpha   90.00
_cell.angle_beta   90.00
_cell.angle_gamma   90.00
#
_symmetry.space_group_name_H-M   'P 1'
#
loop_
_entity.id
_entity.type
_entity.pdbx_description
1 polymer ?
#
loop_
_entity_poly.entity_id
_entity_poly.type
_entity_poly.pdbx_seq_one_letter_code
_entity_poly.pdbx_strand_id
1 'polypeptide(L)'
;MSVETVEKLIKDNQIEFVDLRFVDMRGVEQHVTFPVSIVEPSLFEEGKMFDGSSIAGWKGINESDMVLLPDTTSAYVDPFYADPTIVISCDILDPATMQPYGRCPRGIAKRAESYLKSSGIAETAFFGPEPEFFIFDSVRFANEMGHTFFQVDSEEAAWNSGAKYDGANSGYRPGVKGGYFPVPPTDTLHDLRAEMCKTLEQVGIEVEVQHHEVATAGQCEIGTKFSTLVQKADELLRMKYVIKNVAHRNGKTVTFMPKPIVGDNGSGMHVHQSLSKGGTNLFSGDGYGGLSQMALWYIGGIFKHAKAINAFANSGTNSYKRLVPGYEAPVMLAYSARNRSASCRIPWVSNPKARRIEMRFPDPIQSGYLTFTALMMAGLDGIKNQIDPGAPSDKDLYDLPPEEEKLIPQVCSSLDQALEALDKDREFLKAGGVMSDDFIDGYIALKMQEVTKFRAATHPLEYQLGKRETGYATWAALPPASAVQGERHGCPGPVRVRCNSHGHHHDGPWLPDAIARSRAGPIHHRDMRMKLISAIIRPFKLDEVREALSDAGVSGITVTEVKGFGRQKGHTELYRGAEYVVDFLPKIKIETVVTDERADAVIEAIQSSAGTGKIGDGKIFVTAVEQVIRIRTGEIGADALALAAGVWPGSAHAQAQVTPLQSEAVAVEPLQDPTAAAPAAAEAAAAPAYDHGDVAWMLTSTLLVLLMVVPGLALFYGGLVRSKNVLSVLSQILVVFSLVLLLWVAYGYSAVFSAGNPFFGSFTEFAFLKGFTPESVGNTPIKGLPDYLFVAFQSTFAGITTALIVGAFAERIKFRAVLLFSALWFTLSYIPMAHIVWGGGYLGEMGAIDFAGGTVVHINAGVAGLVAAWFVGKRLGYGQTALKPHNVPFTYIGAMLLWVGWFGFNAGSAAAADTVASLAFLNTVLATAAAVLGWTLVEAISKGKPSALGAASGAVAGLVGITPACGTVGPLGAIVIGLVAGVVCVWGVTGLKRLLKVDDTADVFGVHGVGGIVGAILTGVFSAQSLGGTKADLDIGHQVWVQVVSVGLTVVWSAVVTAAILLLVKVVVGLRVTEEAERTGLDVTSHGESAYEA
;
A
#
# COMPACT_ATOMS: atom_id res chain seq x y z
N MET A 1 -6.32 4.46 -42.00
CA MET A 1 -5.68 5.28 -43.05
C MET A 1 -5.18 4.29 -44.09
N SER A 2 -4.10 4.55 -44.81
CA SER A 2 -3.38 3.53 -45.57
C SER A 2 -1.95 3.38 -45.04
N VAL A 3 -1.21 2.34 -45.43
CA VAL A 3 0.19 2.15 -45.00
C VAL A 3 1.05 3.32 -45.45
N GLU A 4 0.87 3.79 -46.69
CA GLU A 4 1.56 4.97 -47.26
C GLU A 4 1.21 6.26 -46.50
N THR A 5 0.07 6.30 -45.80
CA THR A 5 -0.27 7.43 -44.90
C THR A 5 0.58 7.38 -43.63
N VAL A 6 0.83 6.18 -43.08
CA VAL A 6 1.69 5.98 -41.89
C VAL A 6 3.16 6.24 -42.25
N GLU A 7 3.64 5.72 -43.38
CA GLU A 7 4.98 6.03 -43.93
C GLU A 7 5.17 7.54 -44.14
N LYS A 8 4.14 8.23 -44.66
CA LYS A 8 4.17 9.68 -44.79
C LYS A 8 4.24 10.38 -43.44
N LEU A 9 3.43 9.99 -42.45
CA LEU A 9 3.50 10.56 -41.10
C LEU A 9 4.88 10.36 -40.47
N ILE A 10 5.48 9.18 -40.66
CA ILE A 10 6.85 8.86 -40.22
C ILE A 10 7.86 9.82 -40.86
N LYS A 11 7.79 10.00 -42.17
CA LYS A 11 8.71 10.84 -42.93
C LYS A 11 8.56 12.33 -42.64
N ASP A 12 7.33 12.83 -42.62
CA ASP A 12 7.02 14.26 -42.46
C ASP A 12 7.32 14.76 -41.04
N ASN A 13 7.27 13.88 -40.02
CA ASN A 13 7.55 14.21 -38.61
C ASN A 13 8.88 13.64 -38.10
N GLN A 14 9.72 13.09 -38.98
CA GLN A 14 11.05 12.53 -38.66
C GLN A 14 11.03 11.48 -37.52
N ILE A 15 10.05 10.58 -37.55
CA ILE A 15 9.80 9.58 -36.51
C ILE A 15 10.95 8.57 -36.40
N GLU A 16 11.42 8.30 -35.19
CA GLU A 16 12.48 7.36 -34.85
C GLU A 16 11.95 6.06 -34.22
N PHE A 17 10.78 6.10 -33.57
CA PHE A 17 10.14 4.96 -32.89
C PHE A 17 8.67 4.77 -33.25
N VAL A 18 8.19 3.53 -33.19
CA VAL A 18 6.78 3.15 -33.28
C VAL A 18 6.32 2.51 -31.97
N ASP A 19 5.21 2.99 -31.42
CA ASP A 19 4.65 2.60 -30.13
C ASP A 19 3.35 1.83 -30.35
N LEU A 20 3.43 0.50 -30.26
CA LEU A 20 2.31 -0.41 -30.54
C LEU A 20 1.47 -0.59 -29.27
N ARG A 21 0.25 -0.05 -29.28
CA ARG A 21 -0.62 0.01 -28.09
C ARG A 21 -1.81 -0.94 -28.18
N PHE A 22 -2.23 -1.45 -27.04
CA PHE A 22 -3.42 -2.30 -26.91
C PHE A 22 -4.11 -2.07 -25.57
N VAL A 23 -5.20 -2.79 -25.31
CA VAL A 23 -6.03 -2.59 -24.11
C VAL A 23 -6.28 -3.91 -23.38
N ASP A 24 -6.09 -3.91 -22.07
CA ASP A 24 -6.38 -5.08 -21.22
C ASP A 24 -7.87 -5.16 -20.83
N MET A 25 -8.27 -6.28 -20.20
CA MET A 25 -9.65 -6.49 -19.76
C MET A 25 -10.10 -5.52 -18.66
N ARG A 26 -9.19 -4.85 -17.96
CA ARG A 26 -9.52 -3.80 -16.96
C ARG A 26 -9.85 -2.47 -17.63
N GLY A 27 -9.48 -2.29 -18.90
CA GLY A 27 -9.61 -1.03 -19.63
C GLY A 27 -8.37 -0.14 -19.54
N VAL A 28 -7.21 -0.70 -19.23
CA VAL A 28 -5.93 0.01 -19.19
C VAL A 28 -5.22 -0.16 -20.53
N GLU A 29 -4.76 0.96 -21.11
CA GLU A 29 -3.88 0.95 -22.29
C GLU A 29 -2.49 0.44 -21.90
N GLN A 30 -1.97 -0.49 -22.69
CA GLN A 30 -0.65 -1.11 -22.59
C GLN A 30 0.13 -0.81 -23.88
N HIS A 31 1.46 -0.85 -23.86
CA HIS A 31 2.27 -0.54 -25.03
C HIS A 31 3.56 -1.35 -25.13
N VAL A 32 4.07 -1.50 -26.37
CA VAL A 32 5.43 -1.99 -26.65
C VAL A 32 6.03 -1.12 -27.76
N THR A 33 7.17 -0.48 -27.46
CA THR A 33 7.85 0.45 -28.37
C THR A 33 8.98 -0.24 -29.13
N PHE A 34 9.09 0.03 -30.43
CA PHE A 34 10.10 -0.53 -31.34
C PHE A 34 10.76 0.59 -32.17
N PRO A 35 11.99 0.39 -32.69
CA PRO A 35 12.56 1.30 -33.68
C PRO A 35 11.69 1.37 -34.94
N VAL A 36 11.56 2.54 -35.56
CA VAL A 36 10.70 2.78 -36.74
C VAL A 36 11.05 1.87 -37.93
N SER A 37 12.24 1.27 -37.96
CA SER A 37 12.67 0.30 -38.97
C SER A 37 11.84 -0.99 -39.00
N ILE A 38 10.94 -1.24 -38.04
CA ILE A 38 9.96 -2.34 -38.14
C ILE A 38 8.73 -1.98 -38.98
N VAL A 39 8.53 -0.69 -39.34
CA VAL A 39 7.36 -0.24 -40.10
C VAL A 39 7.59 -0.45 -41.59
N GLU A 40 7.46 -1.71 -41.99
CA GLU A 40 7.40 -2.19 -43.37
C GLU A 40 6.05 -2.89 -43.61
N PRO A 41 5.63 -3.18 -44.87
CA PRO A 41 4.32 -3.76 -45.15
C PRO A 41 4.01 -5.07 -44.39
N SER A 42 5.01 -5.90 -44.12
CA SER A 42 4.88 -7.15 -43.35
C SER A 42 4.25 -6.93 -41.96
N LEU A 43 4.56 -5.80 -41.28
CA LEU A 43 4.03 -5.48 -39.96
C LEU A 43 2.50 -5.36 -39.97
N PHE A 44 1.90 -4.95 -41.09
CA PHE A 44 0.46 -4.77 -41.23
C PHE A 44 -0.27 -6.01 -41.78
N GLU A 45 0.47 -7.07 -42.15
CA GLU A 45 -0.05 -8.35 -42.63
C GLU A 45 0.19 -9.49 -41.61
N GLU A 46 1.40 -9.56 -41.05
CA GLU A 46 1.85 -10.59 -40.10
C GLU A 46 1.76 -10.13 -38.62
N GLY A 47 1.86 -8.82 -38.36
CA GLY A 47 1.87 -8.26 -37.00
C GLY A 47 3.21 -8.44 -36.27
N LYS A 48 3.18 -8.40 -34.92
CA LYS A 48 4.36 -8.62 -34.07
C LYS A 48 4.08 -9.43 -32.81
N MET A 49 4.94 -10.40 -32.53
CA MET A 49 4.85 -11.28 -31.36
C MET A 49 5.11 -10.53 -30.05
N PHE A 50 4.38 -10.89 -28.99
CA PHE A 50 4.60 -10.47 -27.61
C PHE A 50 4.08 -11.51 -26.60
N ASP A 51 4.51 -11.41 -25.34
CA ASP A 51 3.96 -12.19 -24.22
C ASP A 51 2.59 -11.65 -23.78
N GLY A 52 1.55 -12.46 -23.95
CA GLY A 52 0.21 -12.20 -23.44
C GLY A 52 -0.05 -12.72 -22.03
N SER A 53 0.83 -13.55 -21.45
CA SER A 53 0.63 -14.14 -20.10
C SER A 53 0.82 -13.13 -18.97
N SER A 54 1.65 -12.10 -19.19
CA SER A 54 1.75 -10.93 -18.30
C SER A 54 0.49 -10.05 -18.27
N ILE A 55 -0.52 -10.30 -19.14
CA ILE A 55 -1.73 -9.48 -19.23
C ILE A 55 -2.87 -10.10 -18.42
N ALA A 56 -3.28 -9.39 -17.35
CA ALA A 56 -4.26 -9.88 -16.39
C ALA A 56 -5.61 -10.26 -17.04
N GLY A 57 -5.94 -11.55 -16.99
CA GLY A 57 -7.16 -12.14 -17.55
C GLY A 57 -7.01 -12.77 -18.94
N TRP A 58 -5.82 -12.77 -19.55
CA TRP A 58 -5.57 -13.37 -20.87
C TRP A 58 -5.05 -14.82 -20.77
N LYS A 59 -4.08 -15.22 -21.61
CA LYS A 59 -3.57 -16.59 -21.74
C LYS A 59 -2.71 -16.96 -20.52
N GLY A 60 -2.62 -18.27 -20.22
CA GLY A 60 -1.68 -18.77 -19.22
C GLY A 60 -0.25 -18.80 -19.76
N ILE A 61 0.74 -18.97 -18.88
CA ILE A 61 2.16 -19.11 -19.25
C ILE A 61 2.38 -20.29 -20.22
N ASN A 62 1.53 -21.32 -20.14
CA ASN A 62 1.53 -22.48 -21.04
C ASN A 62 1.13 -22.17 -22.50
N GLU A 63 0.56 -21.00 -22.78
CA GLU A 63 0.18 -20.53 -24.12
C GLU A 63 0.48 -19.03 -24.27
N SER A 64 1.59 -18.55 -23.70
CA SER A 64 1.96 -17.13 -23.57
C SER A 64 1.78 -16.29 -24.83
N ASP A 65 2.15 -16.85 -25.98
CA ASP A 65 2.43 -16.07 -27.17
C ASP A 65 1.18 -15.52 -27.86
N MET A 66 1.26 -14.26 -28.27
CA MET A 66 0.19 -13.48 -28.89
C MET A 66 0.75 -12.54 -29.97
N VAL A 67 -0.11 -12.07 -30.88
CA VAL A 67 0.26 -11.15 -31.98
C VAL A 67 -0.42 -9.79 -31.82
N LEU A 68 0.36 -8.71 -31.89
CA LEU A 68 -0.09 -7.34 -32.11
C LEU A 68 -0.25 -7.10 -33.62
N LEU A 69 -1.45 -6.86 -34.12
CA LEU A 69 -1.68 -6.43 -35.52
C LEU A 69 -2.02 -4.93 -35.55
N PRO A 70 -1.12 -4.04 -36.01
CA PRO A 70 -1.33 -2.59 -35.94
C PRO A 70 -2.40 -2.08 -36.90
N ASP A 71 -3.33 -1.27 -36.39
CA ASP A 71 -4.44 -0.71 -37.15
C ASP A 71 -4.11 0.72 -37.63
N THR A 72 -3.77 0.86 -38.92
CA THR A 72 -3.43 2.16 -39.54
C THR A 72 -4.52 3.23 -39.43
N THR A 73 -5.76 2.91 -39.04
CA THR A 73 -6.80 3.93 -38.78
C THR A 73 -6.56 4.71 -37.49
N SER A 74 -5.83 4.12 -36.55
CA SER A 74 -5.57 4.70 -35.22
C SER A 74 -4.36 5.63 -35.17
N ALA A 75 -3.47 5.60 -36.16
CA ALA A 75 -2.12 6.18 -36.08
C ALA A 75 -2.10 7.69 -35.74
N TYR A 76 -1.23 8.09 -34.80
CA TYR A 76 -0.98 9.50 -34.46
C TYR A 76 0.45 9.70 -33.92
N VAL A 77 0.98 10.93 -33.96
CA VAL A 77 2.30 11.26 -33.38
C VAL A 77 2.14 11.64 -31.91
N ASP A 78 3.01 11.11 -31.04
CA ASP A 78 2.98 11.39 -29.61
C ASP A 78 3.51 12.80 -29.28
N PRO A 79 2.80 13.64 -28.51
CA PRO A 79 3.24 15.00 -28.16
C PRO A 79 4.01 15.10 -26.83
N PHE A 80 4.36 13.98 -26.19
CA PHE A 80 5.00 13.93 -24.87
C PHE A 80 6.35 13.23 -24.83
N TYR A 81 6.58 12.19 -25.65
CA TYR A 81 7.90 11.56 -25.76
C TYR A 81 8.97 12.56 -26.24
N ALA A 82 10.20 12.41 -25.75
CA ALA A 82 11.31 13.29 -26.12
C ALA A 82 11.83 13.01 -27.53
N ASP A 83 11.85 11.72 -27.91
CA ASP A 83 12.27 11.25 -29.23
C ASP A 83 11.02 11.06 -30.12
N PRO A 84 11.03 11.52 -31.39
CA PRO A 84 9.85 11.50 -32.26
C PRO A 84 9.26 10.09 -32.43
N THR A 85 8.02 9.90 -31.97
CA THR A 85 7.39 8.57 -31.85
C THR A 85 5.97 8.56 -32.43
N ILE A 86 5.64 7.55 -33.23
CA ILE A 86 4.29 7.33 -33.78
C ILE A 86 3.57 6.21 -33.01
N VAL A 87 2.38 6.50 -32.52
CA VAL A 87 1.53 5.57 -31.75
C VAL A 87 0.52 4.91 -32.69
N ILE A 88 0.38 3.58 -32.61
CA ILE A 88 -0.60 2.81 -33.38
C ILE A 88 -1.29 1.80 -32.46
N SER A 89 -2.62 1.87 -32.36
CA SER A 89 -3.43 0.87 -31.65
C SER A 89 -3.49 -0.43 -32.44
N CYS A 90 -3.39 -1.56 -31.75
CA CYS A 90 -3.37 -2.89 -32.33
C CYS A 90 -4.65 -3.68 -32.03
N ASP A 91 -5.04 -4.52 -32.97
CA ASP A 91 -5.84 -5.70 -32.65
C ASP A 91 -4.90 -6.81 -32.13
N ILE A 92 -5.50 -7.80 -31.47
CA ILE A 92 -4.76 -8.91 -30.83
C ILE A 92 -5.20 -10.21 -31.48
N LEU A 93 -4.26 -11.00 -31.99
CA LEU A 93 -4.53 -12.31 -32.60
C LEU A 93 -3.90 -13.45 -31.79
N ASP A 94 -4.48 -14.63 -31.92
CA ASP A 94 -3.82 -15.88 -31.53
C ASP A 94 -2.85 -16.35 -32.64
N PRO A 95 -1.58 -16.69 -32.33
CA PRO A 95 -0.56 -16.96 -33.35
C PRO A 95 -0.72 -18.32 -34.05
N ALA A 96 -1.43 -19.28 -33.46
CA ALA A 96 -1.65 -20.60 -34.09
C ALA A 96 -2.75 -20.56 -35.16
N THR A 97 -3.64 -19.58 -35.08
CA THR A 97 -4.85 -19.48 -35.93
C THR A 97 -4.97 -18.17 -36.72
N MET A 98 -4.15 -17.17 -36.37
CA MET A 98 -4.24 -15.77 -36.83
C MET A 98 -5.65 -15.16 -36.68
N GLN A 99 -6.47 -15.69 -35.77
CA GLN A 99 -7.82 -15.18 -35.51
C GLN A 99 -7.82 -14.14 -34.40
N PRO A 100 -8.71 -13.11 -34.47
CA PRO A 100 -8.85 -12.12 -33.41
C PRO A 100 -9.19 -12.75 -32.06
N TYR A 101 -8.35 -12.46 -31.05
CA TYR A 101 -8.42 -13.08 -29.74
C TYR A 101 -9.77 -12.80 -29.04
N GLY A 102 -10.35 -13.85 -28.46
CA GLY A 102 -11.69 -13.81 -27.86
C GLY A 102 -11.84 -12.73 -26.80
N ARG A 103 -10.85 -12.58 -25.92
CA ARG A 103 -10.89 -11.68 -24.75
C ARG A 103 -10.34 -10.26 -24.99
N CYS A 104 -9.97 -9.90 -26.22
CA CYS A 104 -9.51 -8.54 -26.54
C CYS A 104 -10.69 -7.55 -26.59
N PRO A 105 -10.73 -6.49 -25.74
CA PRO A 105 -11.82 -5.52 -25.74
C PRO A 105 -12.03 -4.78 -27.06
N ARG A 106 -10.95 -4.42 -27.76
CA ARG A 106 -11.02 -3.79 -29.10
C ARG A 106 -11.58 -4.75 -30.15
N GLY A 107 -11.22 -6.03 -30.07
CA GLY A 107 -11.80 -7.11 -30.87
C GLY A 107 -13.30 -7.31 -30.60
N ILE A 108 -13.72 -7.31 -29.34
CA ILE A 108 -15.13 -7.36 -28.92
C ILE A 108 -15.91 -6.17 -29.52
N ALA A 109 -15.38 -4.94 -29.41
CA ALA A 109 -15.98 -3.74 -30.00
C ALA A 109 -16.12 -3.84 -31.53
N LYS A 110 -15.10 -4.35 -32.24
CA LYS A 110 -15.17 -4.60 -33.70
C LYS A 110 -16.21 -5.68 -34.06
N ARG A 111 -16.33 -6.75 -33.25
CA ARG A 111 -17.41 -7.74 -33.42
C ARG A 111 -18.79 -7.13 -33.19
N ALA A 112 -18.94 -6.23 -32.23
CA ALA A 112 -20.20 -5.53 -31.95
C ALA A 112 -20.66 -4.64 -33.12
N GLU A 113 -19.77 -3.85 -33.72
CA GLU A 113 -20.11 -3.07 -34.93
C GLU A 113 -20.46 -3.96 -36.13
N SER A 114 -19.79 -5.10 -36.30
CA SER A 114 -20.12 -6.09 -37.34
C SER A 114 -21.48 -6.75 -37.08
N TYR A 115 -21.79 -7.10 -35.83
CA TYR A 115 -23.10 -7.63 -35.45
C TYR A 115 -24.22 -6.63 -35.75
N LEU A 116 -24.06 -5.36 -35.37
CA LEU A 116 -25.01 -4.28 -35.69
C LEU A 116 -25.35 -4.26 -37.19
N LYS A 117 -24.33 -4.24 -38.05
CA LYS A 117 -24.48 -4.23 -39.52
C LYS A 117 -25.18 -5.52 -40.00
N SER A 118 -24.75 -6.69 -39.51
CA SER A 118 -25.32 -7.99 -39.90
C SER A 118 -26.79 -8.19 -39.45
N SER A 119 -27.21 -7.54 -38.35
CA SER A 119 -28.58 -7.61 -37.84
C SER A 119 -29.60 -6.91 -38.75
N GLY A 120 -29.12 -6.05 -39.65
CA GLY A 120 -29.97 -5.21 -40.50
C GLY A 120 -30.68 -4.07 -39.77
N ILE A 121 -30.54 -3.92 -38.44
CA ILE A 121 -31.19 -2.85 -37.65
C ILE A 121 -30.64 -1.48 -38.05
N ALA A 122 -29.31 -1.32 -38.05
CA ALA A 122 -28.62 -0.08 -38.42
C ALA A 122 -27.27 -0.37 -39.10
N GLU A 123 -26.69 0.64 -39.75
CA GLU A 123 -25.37 0.56 -40.39
C GLU A 123 -24.25 1.11 -39.51
N THR A 124 -24.58 2.01 -38.58
CA THR A 124 -23.63 2.67 -37.68
C THR A 124 -24.31 3.02 -36.36
N ALA A 125 -23.58 2.86 -35.26
CA ALA A 125 -23.93 3.40 -33.95
C ALA A 125 -22.91 4.48 -33.58
N PHE A 126 -23.40 5.63 -33.11
CA PHE A 126 -22.58 6.76 -32.69
C PHE A 126 -22.55 6.88 -31.18
N PHE A 127 -21.36 7.11 -30.63
CA PHE A 127 -21.09 7.27 -29.21
C PHE A 127 -20.42 8.62 -28.94
N GLY A 128 -20.89 9.30 -27.90
CA GLY A 128 -20.30 10.54 -27.38
C GLY A 128 -20.18 10.48 -25.87
N PRO A 129 -19.05 9.99 -25.31
CA PRO A 129 -18.77 10.07 -23.89
C PRO A 129 -18.39 11.51 -23.48
N GLU A 130 -18.96 11.98 -22.37
CA GLU A 130 -18.55 13.18 -21.63
C GLU A 130 -17.85 12.72 -20.33
N PRO A 131 -16.52 12.45 -20.33
CA PRO A 131 -15.80 11.91 -19.18
C PRO A 131 -15.27 13.02 -18.26
N GLU A 132 -15.91 13.16 -17.10
CA GLU A 132 -15.47 14.05 -16.03
C GLU A 132 -14.16 13.54 -15.37
N PHE A 133 -13.34 14.45 -14.83
CA PHE A 133 -12.09 14.13 -14.14
C PHE A 133 -11.78 15.15 -13.03
N PHE A 134 -10.78 14.85 -12.20
CA PHE A 134 -10.23 15.79 -11.20
C PHE A 134 -8.75 16.06 -11.47
N ILE A 135 -8.32 17.30 -11.23
CA ILE A 135 -6.91 17.74 -11.23
C ILE A 135 -6.50 18.09 -9.78
N PHE A 136 -5.54 17.35 -9.24
CA PHE A 136 -5.00 17.56 -7.90
C PHE A 136 -3.53 18.00 -7.95
N ASP A 137 -3.07 18.66 -6.89
CA ASP A 137 -1.66 19.03 -6.68
C ASP A 137 -0.87 17.88 -6.05
N SER A 138 -1.51 17.11 -5.17
CA SER A 138 -0.92 15.89 -4.62
C SER A 138 -1.96 14.82 -4.29
N VAL A 139 -1.52 13.56 -4.32
CA VAL A 139 -2.27 12.39 -3.86
C VAL A 139 -1.31 11.48 -3.10
N ARG A 140 -1.69 11.03 -1.91
CA ARG A 140 -0.94 10.09 -1.07
C ARG A 140 -1.88 9.06 -0.48
N PHE A 141 -1.47 7.79 -0.39
CA PHE A 141 -2.26 6.73 0.21
C PHE A 141 -1.37 5.59 0.71
N ALA A 142 -1.88 4.82 1.67
CA ALA A 142 -1.35 3.52 2.07
C ALA A 142 -2.51 2.61 2.51
N ASN A 143 -2.30 1.30 2.44
CA ASN A 143 -3.24 0.29 2.93
C ASN A 143 -2.44 -0.92 3.44
N GLU A 144 -1.85 -0.75 4.61
CA GLU A 144 -0.90 -1.64 5.26
C GLU A 144 -1.44 -2.10 6.62
N MET A 145 -0.93 -3.23 7.15
CA MET A 145 -1.40 -3.84 8.40
C MET A 145 -1.38 -2.90 9.63
N GLY A 146 -0.52 -1.87 9.62
CA GLY A 146 -0.45 -0.86 10.68
C GLY A 146 -0.95 0.53 10.27
N HIS A 147 -1.33 0.75 9.01
CA HIS A 147 -1.57 2.09 8.47
C HIS A 147 -2.41 2.07 7.18
N THR A 148 -3.66 2.53 7.26
CA THR A 148 -4.52 2.76 6.08
C THR A 148 -4.99 4.22 6.06
N PHE A 149 -4.67 4.92 4.98
CA PHE A 149 -5.11 6.31 4.75
C PHE A 149 -5.16 6.64 3.26
N PHE A 150 -5.89 7.69 2.91
CA PHE A 150 -5.67 8.44 1.68
C PHE A 150 -5.78 9.94 1.97
N GLN A 151 -5.08 10.75 1.19
CA GLN A 151 -5.16 12.20 1.19
C GLN A 151 -4.99 12.69 -0.26
N VAL A 152 -5.89 13.57 -0.68
CA VAL A 152 -5.75 14.36 -1.92
C VAL A 152 -5.64 15.82 -1.53
N ASP A 153 -4.97 16.63 -2.35
CA ASP A 153 -4.87 18.07 -2.09
C ASP A 153 -4.83 18.89 -3.39
N SER A 154 -5.35 20.12 -3.34
CA SER A 154 -5.45 21.05 -4.47
C SER A 154 -5.57 22.48 -3.96
N GLU A 155 -4.93 23.45 -4.62
CA GLU A 155 -5.08 24.87 -4.27
C GLU A 155 -6.55 25.32 -4.33
N GLU A 156 -7.38 24.76 -5.22
CA GLU A 156 -8.81 25.09 -5.33
C GLU A 156 -9.69 24.47 -4.24
N ALA A 157 -9.15 23.56 -3.43
CA ALA A 157 -9.95 22.79 -2.48
C ALA A 157 -10.52 23.65 -1.35
N ALA A 158 -11.81 23.53 -1.06
CA ALA A 158 -12.51 24.33 -0.05
C ALA A 158 -11.88 24.23 1.37
N TRP A 159 -11.25 23.10 1.71
CA TRP A 159 -10.52 22.91 2.98
C TRP A 159 -9.24 23.75 3.07
N ASN A 160 -8.67 24.18 1.94
CA ASN A 160 -7.47 25.04 1.86
C ASN A 160 -7.79 26.54 1.86
N SER A 161 -9.04 26.92 2.13
CA SER A 161 -9.45 28.31 2.39
C SER A 161 -8.59 29.02 3.46
N GLY A 162 -8.08 28.29 4.45
CA GLY A 162 -7.12 28.81 5.43
C GLY A 162 -5.64 28.66 5.06
N ALA A 163 -5.27 27.71 4.19
CA ALA A 163 -3.90 27.17 4.08
C ALA A 163 -2.81 28.25 3.88
N LYS A 164 -1.63 28.04 4.46
CA LYS A 164 -0.44 28.84 4.16
C LYS A 164 0.38 28.17 3.07
N TYR A 165 0.68 28.95 2.03
CA TYR A 165 1.63 28.63 0.97
C TYR A 165 2.85 29.54 1.12
N ASP A 166 3.98 29.22 0.48
CA ASP A 166 5.21 30.03 0.55
C ASP A 166 5.09 31.41 -0.13
N GLY A 167 4.02 31.63 -0.91
CA GLY A 167 3.59 32.92 -1.44
C GLY A 167 2.48 33.56 -0.61
N ALA A 168 1.38 33.95 -1.26
CA ALA A 168 0.15 34.41 -0.62
C ALA A 168 -0.97 33.40 -0.88
N ASN A 169 -1.86 33.19 0.10
CA ASN A 169 -3.12 32.50 -0.16
C ASN A 169 -4.04 33.45 -0.96
N SER A 170 -4.36 33.05 -2.19
CA SER A 170 -5.20 33.77 -3.16
C SER A 170 -6.62 34.06 -2.67
N GLY A 171 -7.17 33.25 -1.75
CA GLY A 171 -8.55 33.34 -1.23
C GLY A 171 -9.64 32.87 -2.20
N TYR A 172 -9.44 32.97 -3.52
CA TYR A 172 -10.39 32.55 -4.55
C TYR A 172 -10.42 31.03 -4.71
N ARG A 173 -11.55 30.39 -4.34
CA ARG A 173 -11.76 28.94 -4.45
C ARG A 173 -13.24 28.59 -4.69
N PRO A 174 -13.55 27.53 -5.45
CA PRO A 174 -14.89 26.94 -5.45
C PRO A 174 -15.21 26.32 -4.09
N GLY A 175 -16.37 26.65 -3.54
CA GLY A 175 -16.93 25.95 -2.38
C GLY A 175 -17.35 24.52 -2.72
N VAL A 176 -17.84 23.76 -1.73
CA VAL A 176 -18.46 22.45 -1.98
C VAL A 176 -19.64 22.62 -2.94
N LYS A 177 -19.69 21.86 -4.02
CA LYS A 177 -20.59 22.05 -5.19
C LYS A 177 -20.54 23.45 -5.84
N GLY A 178 -19.45 24.19 -5.66
CA GLY A 178 -19.29 25.58 -6.10
C GLY A 178 -18.39 25.76 -7.34
N GLY A 179 -17.97 24.69 -8.00
CA GLY A 179 -17.07 24.72 -9.15
C GLY A 179 -17.74 24.90 -10.52
N TYR A 180 -19.07 24.92 -10.60
CA TYR A 180 -19.77 24.95 -11.88
C TYR A 180 -19.73 26.35 -12.52
N PHE A 181 -18.85 26.53 -13.50
CA PHE A 181 -18.64 27.74 -14.32
C PHE A 181 -18.28 29.07 -13.59
N PRO A 182 -17.54 29.12 -12.47
CA PRO A 182 -16.94 30.37 -12.00
C PRO A 182 -15.84 30.80 -12.98
N VAL A 183 -15.61 32.12 -13.09
CA VAL A 183 -14.49 32.66 -13.89
C VAL A 183 -13.19 32.70 -13.08
N PRO A 184 -12.01 32.72 -13.74
CA PRO A 184 -10.75 33.07 -13.08
C PRO A 184 -10.87 34.42 -12.33
N PRO A 185 -10.23 34.58 -11.16
CA PRO A 185 -9.24 33.70 -10.54
C PRO A 185 -9.82 32.55 -9.69
N THR A 186 -11.13 32.30 -9.68
CA THR A 186 -11.73 31.17 -8.93
C THR A 186 -11.58 29.83 -9.68
N ASP A 187 -11.68 29.86 -11.01
CA ASP A 187 -11.21 28.78 -11.89
C ASP A 187 -9.73 29.04 -12.20
N THR A 188 -8.83 28.29 -11.57
CA THR A 188 -7.38 28.36 -11.79
C THR A 188 -6.92 27.43 -12.92
N LEU A 189 -7.74 26.43 -13.25
CA LEU A 189 -7.42 25.37 -14.20
C LEU A 189 -7.77 25.71 -15.66
N HIS A 190 -8.30 26.91 -15.93
CA HIS A 190 -8.71 27.36 -17.27
C HIS A 190 -7.63 27.17 -18.34
N ASP A 191 -6.42 27.70 -18.09
CA ASP A 191 -5.32 27.65 -19.07
C ASP A 191 -4.78 26.22 -19.24
N LEU A 192 -4.80 25.41 -18.18
CA LEU A 192 -4.40 24.01 -18.23
C LEU A 192 -5.40 23.18 -19.05
N ARG A 193 -6.72 23.40 -18.89
CA ARG A 193 -7.73 22.81 -19.79
C ARG A 193 -7.58 23.31 -21.23
N ALA A 194 -7.22 24.58 -21.43
CA ALA A 194 -6.96 25.12 -22.77
C ALA A 194 -5.68 24.54 -23.41
N GLU A 195 -4.67 24.14 -22.63
CA GLU A 195 -3.52 23.34 -23.11
C GLU A 195 -3.99 21.93 -23.50
N MET A 196 -4.74 21.25 -22.63
CA MET A 196 -5.31 19.93 -22.92
C MET A 196 -6.10 19.93 -24.24
N CYS A 197 -6.99 20.90 -24.46
CA CYS A 197 -7.77 20.99 -25.71
C CYS A 197 -6.89 21.12 -26.95
N LYS A 198 -5.85 21.96 -26.93
CA LYS A 198 -4.91 22.11 -28.05
C LYS A 198 -4.15 20.82 -28.32
N THR A 199 -3.74 20.10 -27.28
CA THR A 199 -3.05 18.80 -27.42
C THR A 199 -4.00 17.70 -27.91
N LEU A 200 -5.28 17.73 -27.53
CA LEU A 200 -6.31 16.84 -28.09
C LEU A 200 -6.51 17.08 -29.60
N GLU A 201 -6.61 18.34 -30.02
CA GLU A 201 -6.69 18.71 -31.45
C GLU A 201 -5.44 18.27 -32.23
N GLN A 202 -4.24 18.45 -31.66
CA GLN A 202 -2.96 18.00 -32.27
C GLN A 202 -2.94 16.48 -32.53
N VAL A 203 -3.54 15.67 -31.65
CA VAL A 203 -3.66 14.22 -31.84
C VAL A 203 -4.96 13.78 -32.53
N GLY A 204 -5.65 14.72 -33.18
CA GLY A 204 -6.78 14.46 -34.08
C GLY A 204 -8.16 14.31 -33.41
N ILE A 205 -8.32 14.73 -32.16
CA ILE A 205 -9.61 14.71 -31.44
C ILE A 205 -10.29 16.08 -31.56
N GLU A 206 -11.46 16.12 -32.20
CA GLU A 206 -12.25 17.36 -32.33
C GLU A 206 -12.94 17.70 -31.00
N VAL A 207 -12.51 18.79 -30.38
CA VAL A 207 -13.03 19.30 -29.10
C VAL A 207 -14.23 20.22 -29.34
N GLU A 208 -15.32 20.03 -28.58
CA GLU A 208 -16.53 20.85 -28.67
C GLU A 208 -16.62 21.88 -27.53
N VAL A 209 -16.15 21.55 -26.31
CA VAL A 209 -16.22 22.43 -25.13
C VAL A 209 -15.21 22.03 -24.03
N GLN A 210 -14.87 22.95 -23.13
CA GLN A 210 -14.20 22.67 -21.85
C GLN A 210 -14.83 23.48 -20.71
N HIS A 211 -14.88 22.93 -19.49
CA HIS A 211 -15.31 23.63 -18.29
C HIS A 211 -14.72 23.06 -16.99
N HIS A 212 -14.73 23.90 -15.95
CA HIS A 212 -14.68 23.43 -14.56
C HIS A 212 -16.07 22.88 -14.18
N GLU A 213 -16.08 21.75 -13.48
CA GLU A 213 -17.26 20.99 -13.09
C GLU A 213 -17.74 21.27 -11.66
N VAL A 214 -18.84 20.64 -11.22
CA VAL A 214 -19.57 21.02 -10.00
C VAL A 214 -18.73 21.03 -8.71
N ALA A 215 -17.89 20.02 -8.46
CA ALA A 215 -17.23 19.84 -7.16
C ALA A 215 -16.05 20.80 -6.91
N THR A 216 -15.71 21.00 -5.63
CA THR A 216 -14.45 21.66 -5.23
C THR A 216 -13.22 20.81 -5.58
N ALA A 217 -12.02 21.40 -5.45
CA ALA A 217 -10.72 20.73 -5.67
C ALA A 217 -10.48 20.23 -7.11
N GLY A 218 -10.86 21.03 -8.13
CA GLY A 218 -10.41 20.84 -9.50
C GLY A 218 -11.16 19.82 -10.34
N GLN A 219 -12.47 19.65 -10.16
CA GLN A 219 -13.28 18.83 -11.08
C GLN A 219 -13.38 19.52 -12.45
N CYS A 220 -13.22 18.78 -13.55
CA CYS A 220 -13.16 19.29 -14.92
C CYS A 220 -13.88 18.35 -15.90
N GLU A 221 -14.35 18.90 -17.03
CA GLU A 221 -14.83 18.14 -18.19
C GLU A 221 -14.31 18.79 -19.50
N ILE A 222 -14.09 17.96 -20.52
CA ILE A 222 -13.82 18.39 -21.90
C ILE A 222 -14.73 17.57 -22.82
N GLY A 223 -15.71 18.22 -23.43
CA GLY A 223 -16.62 17.59 -24.40
C GLY A 223 -15.92 17.42 -25.75
N THR A 224 -16.01 16.23 -26.34
CA THR A 224 -15.42 15.91 -27.64
C THR A 224 -16.44 15.26 -28.56
N LYS A 225 -16.32 15.51 -29.86
CA LYS A 225 -17.29 15.12 -30.87
C LYS A 225 -17.56 13.61 -30.90
N PHE A 226 -18.79 13.21 -31.17
CA PHE A 226 -19.17 11.80 -31.25
C PHE A 226 -18.52 11.09 -32.45
N SER A 227 -18.28 9.77 -32.31
CA SER A 227 -17.74 8.92 -33.38
C SER A 227 -18.33 7.50 -33.31
N THR A 228 -17.86 6.54 -34.10
CA THR A 228 -18.34 5.13 -34.02
C THR A 228 -17.85 4.45 -32.74
N LEU A 229 -18.38 3.26 -32.44
CA LEU A 229 -18.09 2.54 -31.19
C LEU A 229 -16.60 2.29 -30.98
N VAL A 230 -15.92 1.75 -32.01
CA VAL A 230 -14.47 1.45 -31.93
C VAL A 230 -13.66 2.73 -31.91
N GLN A 231 -13.91 3.64 -32.85
CA GLN A 231 -13.12 4.87 -32.98
C GLN A 231 -13.25 5.76 -31.74
N LYS A 232 -14.46 5.91 -31.16
CA LYS A 232 -14.65 6.74 -29.96
C LYS A 232 -14.00 6.13 -28.71
N ALA A 233 -13.83 4.80 -28.65
CA ALA A 233 -13.08 4.15 -27.58
C ALA A 233 -11.55 4.31 -27.75
N ASP A 234 -11.03 4.23 -28.98
CA ASP A 234 -9.63 4.59 -29.30
C ASP A 234 -9.37 6.08 -28.92
N GLU A 235 -10.28 6.99 -29.26
CA GLU A 235 -10.22 8.40 -28.88
C GLU A 235 -10.32 8.62 -27.36
N LEU A 236 -11.16 7.85 -26.64
CA LEU A 236 -11.34 7.99 -25.19
C LEU A 236 -10.09 7.58 -24.39
N LEU A 237 -9.36 6.54 -24.83
CA LEU A 237 -8.05 6.19 -24.27
C LEU A 237 -7.04 7.30 -24.51
N ARG A 238 -6.91 7.75 -25.77
CA ARG A 238 -6.02 8.85 -26.18
C ARG A 238 -6.32 10.15 -25.41
N MET A 239 -7.59 10.46 -25.19
CA MET A 239 -8.04 11.61 -24.40
C MET A 239 -7.57 11.52 -22.95
N LYS A 240 -7.76 10.38 -22.29
CA LYS A 240 -7.27 10.14 -20.92
C LYS A 240 -5.75 10.20 -20.84
N TYR A 241 -5.04 9.71 -21.85
CA TYR A 241 -3.58 9.79 -21.96
C TYR A 241 -3.10 11.24 -22.09
N VAL A 242 -3.70 12.04 -22.98
CA VAL A 242 -3.36 13.46 -23.15
C VAL A 242 -3.60 14.26 -21.87
N ILE A 243 -4.78 14.14 -21.28
CA ILE A 243 -5.16 14.89 -20.07
C ILE A 243 -4.21 14.57 -18.89
N LYS A 244 -3.84 13.29 -18.70
CA LYS A 244 -2.89 12.90 -17.65
C LYS A 244 -1.49 13.50 -17.89
N ASN A 245 -0.97 13.45 -19.11
CA ASN A 245 0.39 13.90 -19.40
C ASN A 245 0.53 15.43 -19.43
N VAL A 246 -0.47 16.17 -19.93
CA VAL A 246 -0.51 17.64 -19.84
C VAL A 246 -0.53 18.10 -18.37
N ALA A 247 -1.33 17.44 -17.51
CA ALA A 247 -1.33 17.72 -16.08
C ALA A 247 0.03 17.37 -15.43
N HIS A 248 0.61 16.22 -15.76
CA HIS A 248 1.91 15.78 -15.20
C HIS A 248 3.06 16.73 -15.56
N ARG A 249 3.14 17.19 -16.83
CA ARG A 249 4.11 18.20 -17.28
C ARG A 249 3.96 19.54 -16.55
N ASN A 250 2.76 19.87 -16.09
CA ASN A 250 2.46 21.05 -15.28
C ASN A 250 2.55 20.79 -13.75
N GLY A 251 3.15 19.67 -13.31
CA GLY A 251 3.36 19.35 -11.90
C GLY A 251 2.08 18.97 -11.13
N LYS A 252 1.00 18.64 -11.83
CA LYS A 252 -0.29 18.20 -11.28
C LYS A 252 -0.47 16.69 -11.47
N THR A 253 -1.50 16.11 -10.87
CA THR A 253 -1.92 14.71 -11.09
C THR A 253 -3.42 14.62 -11.36
N VAL A 254 -3.81 13.87 -12.39
CA VAL A 254 -5.22 13.69 -12.80
C VAL A 254 -5.76 12.34 -12.37
N THR A 255 -7.04 12.32 -11.96
CA THR A 255 -7.79 11.08 -11.80
C THR A 255 -9.15 11.11 -12.50
N PHE A 256 -9.49 9.98 -13.13
CA PHE A 256 -10.81 9.66 -13.68
C PHE A 256 -11.58 8.71 -12.72
N MET A 257 -11.21 8.71 -11.44
CA MET A 257 -11.86 7.90 -10.41
C MET A 257 -13.28 8.43 -10.15
N PRO A 258 -14.32 7.58 -10.11
CA PRO A 258 -15.72 8.04 -10.02
C PRO A 258 -16.05 8.86 -8.76
N LYS A 259 -15.31 8.65 -7.66
CA LYS A 259 -15.49 9.37 -6.39
C LYS A 259 -14.15 9.50 -5.65
N PRO A 260 -13.32 10.51 -5.98
CA PRO A 260 -12.03 10.71 -5.32
C PRO A 260 -12.15 11.48 -4.00
N ILE A 261 -13.23 12.26 -3.82
CA ILE A 261 -13.53 13.03 -2.62
C ILE A 261 -14.88 12.65 -2.02
N VAL A 262 -14.98 12.75 -0.69
CA VAL A 262 -16.19 12.45 0.08
C VAL A 262 -16.93 13.75 0.38
N GLY A 263 -18.24 13.77 0.15
CA GLY A 263 -19.11 14.91 0.50
C GLY A 263 -19.46 15.87 -0.64
N ASP A 264 -18.84 15.75 -1.82
CA ASP A 264 -19.11 16.57 -3.02
C ASP A 264 -19.48 15.67 -4.24
N ASN A 265 -19.73 16.24 -5.42
CA ASN A 265 -19.98 15.51 -6.67
C ASN A 265 -18.77 14.62 -7.09
N GLY A 266 -18.91 13.79 -8.12
CA GLY A 266 -17.87 12.83 -8.52
C GLY A 266 -18.04 12.30 -9.95
N SER A 267 -16.90 12.01 -10.59
CA SER A 267 -16.73 11.85 -12.04
C SER A 267 -17.67 10.85 -12.71
N GLY A 268 -18.61 11.36 -13.49
CA GLY A 268 -19.38 10.62 -14.48
C GLY A 268 -18.68 10.40 -15.82
N MET A 269 -19.30 9.54 -16.62
CA MET A 269 -19.05 9.47 -18.05
C MET A 269 -20.41 9.37 -18.75
N HIS A 270 -21.02 10.51 -19.08
CA HIS A 270 -22.33 10.52 -19.73
C HIS A 270 -22.18 10.02 -21.17
N VAL A 271 -22.81 8.90 -21.51
CA VAL A 271 -22.66 8.27 -22.83
C VAL A 271 -23.86 8.61 -23.72
N HIS A 272 -23.67 9.58 -24.60
CA HIS A 272 -24.61 9.88 -25.68
C HIS A 272 -24.60 8.76 -26.73
N GLN A 273 -25.78 8.36 -27.21
CA GLN A 273 -25.95 7.26 -28.16
C GLN A 273 -27.01 7.59 -29.24
N SER A 274 -26.73 7.21 -30.49
CA SER A 274 -27.72 7.15 -31.58
C SER A 274 -27.40 6.07 -32.62
N LEU A 275 -28.42 5.55 -33.30
CA LEU A 275 -28.27 4.62 -34.43
C LEU A 275 -28.56 5.31 -35.76
N SER A 276 -27.85 4.93 -36.83
CA SER A 276 -28.02 5.48 -38.17
C SER A 276 -28.01 4.41 -39.27
N LYS A 277 -28.81 4.65 -40.32
CA LYS A 277 -28.95 3.81 -41.51
C LYS A 277 -29.28 4.68 -42.71
N GLY A 278 -28.62 4.50 -43.85
CA GLY A 278 -28.76 5.35 -45.04
C GLY A 278 -28.51 6.84 -44.75
N GLY A 279 -27.62 7.16 -43.82
CA GLY A 279 -27.37 8.53 -43.34
C GLY A 279 -28.52 9.18 -42.55
N THR A 280 -29.58 8.43 -42.24
CA THR A 280 -30.72 8.89 -41.43
C THR A 280 -30.54 8.46 -39.98
N ASN A 281 -30.79 9.38 -39.03
CA ASN A 281 -30.75 9.09 -37.60
C ASN A 281 -32.05 8.38 -37.18
N LEU A 282 -31.95 7.11 -36.80
CA LEU A 282 -33.09 6.24 -36.46
C LEU A 282 -33.71 6.56 -35.09
N PHE A 283 -33.04 7.36 -34.25
CA PHE A 283 -33.57 7.76 -32.95
C PHE A 283 -34.48 8.99 -33.03
N SER A 284 -34.57 9.68 -34.18
CA SER A 284 -35.52 10.79 -34.35
C SER A 284 -36.93 10.28 -34.70
N GLY A 285 -37.96 10.82 -34.06
CA GLY A 285 -39.36 10.53 -34.34
C GLY A 285 -40.33 11.37 -33.51
N ASP A 286 -41.61 11.03 -33.57
CA ASP A 286 -42.69 11.83 -32.97
C ASP A 286 -43.08 11.41 -31.54
N GLY A 287 -42.30 10.53 -30.92
CA GLY A 287 -42.48 10.06 -29.55
C GLY A 287 -41.94 11.03 -28.48
N TYR A 288 -41.96 10.60 -27.23
CA TYR A 288 -41.51 11.41 -26.09
C TYR A 288 -40.08 11.95 -26.28
N GLY A 289 -39.87 13.24 -26.05
CA GLY A 289 -38.58 13.92 -26.26
C GLY A 289 -38.16 14.08 -27.73
N GLY A 290 -39.03 13.76 -28.69
CA GLY A 290 -38.70 13.68 -30.12
C GLY A 290 -37.97 12.38 -30.51
N LEU A 291 -38.14 11.32 -29.70
CA LEU A 291 -37.58 10.00 -29.98
C LEU A 291 -38.48 9.18 -30.91
N SER A 292 -37.88 8.26 -31.66
CA SER A 292 -38.62 7.18 -32.33
C SER A 292 -39.02 6.07 -31.35
N GLN A 293 -40.01 5.25 -31.70
CA GLN A 293 -40.35 4.04 -30.94
C GLN A 293 -39.17 3.07 -30.82
N MET A 294 -38.30 3.02 -31.84
CA MET A 294 -37.07 2.23 -31.83
C MET A 294 -36.09 2.72 -30.74
N ALA A 295 -35.96 4.02 -30.53
CA ALA A 295 -35.14 4.57 -29.45
C ALA A 295 -35.75 4.30 -28.05
N LEU A 296 -37.07 4.32 -27.92
CA LEU A 296 -37.74 3.91 -26.67
C LEU A 296 -37.45 2.43 -26.35
N TRP A 297 -37.56 1.54 -27.34
CA TRP A 297 -37.20 0.13 -27.18
C TRP A 297 -35.71 -0.08 -26.84
N TYR A 298 -34.82 0.74 -27.41
CA TYR A 298 -33.39 0.72 -27.09
C TYR A 298 -33.11 1.15 -25.62
N ILE A 299 -33.85 2.14 -25.10
CA ILE A 299 -33.82 2.49 -23.66
C ILE A 299 -34.33 1.30 -22.82
N GLY A 300 -35.43 0.67 -23.22
CA GLY A 300 -36.03 -0.46 -22.50
C GLY A 300 -35.10 -1.66 -22.38
N GLY A 301 -34.36 -1.98 -23.45
CA GLY A 301 -33.30 -2.98 -23.42
C GLY A 301 -32.17 -2.64 -22.45
N ILE A 302 -31.68 -1.39 -22.46
CA ILE A 302 -30.67 -0.93 -21.50
C ILE A 302 -31.18 -0.96 -20.06
N PHE A 303 -32.46 -0.65 -19.80
CA PHE A 303 -33.05 -0.68 -18.46
C PHE A 303 -33.24 -2.11 -17.93
N LYS A 304 -33.72 -3.03 -18.78
CA LYS A 304 -33.80 -4.48 -18.48
C LYS A 304 -32.44 -5.03 -18.04
N HIS A 305 -31.38 -4.69 -18.77
CA HIS A 305 -30.04 -5.24 -18.59
C HIS A 305 -29.10 -4.39 -17.72
N ALA A 306 -29.59 -3.28 -17.14
CA ALA A 306 -28.76 -2.26 -16.48
C ALA A 306 -27.79 -2.82 -15.43
N LYS A 307 -28.24 -3.81 -14.64
CA LYS A 307 -27.44 -4.43 -13.58
C LYS A 307 -26.25 -5.24 -14.10
N ALA A 308 -26.42 -5.94 -15.23
CA ALA A 308 -25.32 -6.59 -15.93
C ALA A 308 -24.40 -5.56 -16.61
N ILE A 309 -24.96 -4.50 -17.20
CA ILE A 309 -24.18 -3.40 -17.81
C ILE A 309 -23.29 -2.70 -16.78
N ASN A 310 -23.74 -2.55 -15.52
CA ASN A 310 -22.93 -1.96 -14.44
C ASN A 310 -21.58 -2.68 -14.26
N ALA A 311 -21.47 -3.99 -14.55
CA ALA A 311 -20.21 -4.71 -14.43
C ALA A 311 -19.10 -4.18 -15.36
N PHE A 312 -19.46 -3.53 -16.47
CA PHE A 312 -18.54 -2.88 -17.40
C PHE A 312 -18.55 -1.35 -17.23
N ALA A 313 -19.75 -0.76 -17.20
CA ALA A 313 -19.98 0.70 -17.12
C ALA A 313 -19.57 1.33 -15.78
N ASN A 314 -19.51 0.52 -14.72
CA ASN A 314 -19.19 0.90 -13.34
C ASN A 314 -18.21 -0.12 -12.74
N SER A 315 -17.15 -0.42 -13.48
CA SER A 315 -16.29 -1.60 -13.33
C SER A 315 -15.27 -1.55 -12.17
N GLY A 316 -15.51 -0.74 -11.13
CA GLY A 316 -14.66 -0.66 -9.94
C GLY A 316 -15.44 -0.44 -8.64
N THR A 317 -14.88 -0.85 -7.51
CA THR A 317 -15.54 -0.72 -6.19
C THR A 317 -15.76 0.75 -5.76
N ASN A 318 -15.07 1.70 -6.40
CA ASN A 318 -15.25 3.14 -6.21
C ASN A 318 -16.44 3.71 -7.01
N SER A 319 -16.86 3.11 -8.13
CA SER A 319 -18.06 3.49 -8.90
C SER A 319 -19.31 3.56 -8.02
N TYR A 320 -19.45 2.60 -7.12
CA TYR A 320 -20.54 2.49 -6.15
C TYR A 320 -20.38 3.40 -4.92
N LYS A 321 -19.43 4.35 -4.96
CA LYS A 321 -19.33 5.51 -4.07
C LYS A 321 -19.78 6.80 -4.78
N ARG A 322 -19.82 6.81 -6.12
CA ARG A 322 -20.52 7.80 -6.94
C ARG A 322 -22.02 7.55 -6.96
N LEU A 323 -22.44 6.30 -7.26
CA LEU A 323 -23.85 5.88 -7.36
C LEU A 323 -24.56 5.82 -5.99
N VAL A 324 -24.72 6.98 -5.37
CA VAL A 324 -25.40 7.22 -4.09
C VAL A 324 -26.26 8.49 -4.24
N PRO A 325 -27.51 8.54 -3.71
CA PRO A 325 -28.37 9.71 -3.81
C PRO A 325 -27.73 11.02 -3.34
N GLY A 326 -28.15 12.15 -3.95
CA GLY A 326 -27.78 13.51 -3.52
C GLY A 326 -26.55 14.13 -4.22
N TYR A 327 -25.87 13.41 -5.12
CA TYR A 327 -24.66 13.87 -5.83
C TYR A 327 -24.81 13.93 -7.36
N GLU A 328 -26.03 14.17 -7.85
CA GLU A 328 -26.42 14.11 -9.28
C GLU A 328 -26.19 12.76 -9.98
N ALA A 329 -25.64 11.78 -9.28
CA ALA A 329 -25.43 10.41 -9.74
C ALA A 329 -26.76 9.64 -9.82
N PRO A 330 -27.16 9.16 -11.01
CA PRO A 330 -28.46 8.56 -11.20
C PRO A 330 -28.48 7.10 -10.74
N VAL A 331 -29.22 6.83 -9.66
CA VAL A 331 -29.43 5.47 -9.15
C VAL A 331 -30.72 4.82 -9.65
N MET A 332 -31.68 5.63 -10.13
CA MET A 332 -33.01 5.20 -10.56
C MET A 332 -33.11 5.09 -12.09
N LEU A 333 -33.57 3.94 -12.57
CA LEU A 333 -33.75 3.60 -13.98
C LEU A 333 -35.09 4.16 -14.49
N ALA A 334 -35.14 5.50 -14.55
CA ALA A 334 -36.16 6.26 -15.24
C ALA A 334 -35.54 7.07 -16.38
N TYR A 335 -36.36 7.49 -17.34
CA TYR A 335 -35.96 8.37 -18.43
C TYR A 335 -36.77 9.67 -18.46
N SER A 336 -36.15 10.76 -18.92
CA SER A 336 -36.76 12.10 -18.97
C SER A 336 -36.07 13.02 -19.99
N ALA A 337 -36.84 13.95 -20.56
CA ALA A 337 -36.34 15.05 -21.39
C ALA A 337 -36.09 16.36 -20.60
N ARG A 338 -36.32 16.35 -19.28
CA ARG A 338 -36.26 17.54 -18.40
C ARG A 338 -35.35 17.34 -17.19
N ASN A 339 -35.38 16.16 -16.59
CA ASN A 339 -34.78 15.89 -15.29
C ASN A 339 -33.35 15.34 -15.41
N ARG A 340 -32.44 15.84 -14.55
CA ARG A 340 -31.04 15.37 -14.42
C ARG A 340 -30.87 14.22 -13.43
N SER A 341 -31.82 13.89 -12.55
CA SER A 341 -31.72 12.72 -11.65
C SER A 341 -32.01 11.36 -12.33
N ALA A 342 -32.50 11.38 -13.57
CA ALA A 342 -32.81 10.20 -14.39
C ALA A 342 -31.56 9.51 -14.97
N SER A 343 -31.56 8.16 -15.02
CA SER A 343 -30.48 7.36 -15.61
C SER A 343 -30.34 7.53 -17.13
N CYS A 344 -31.45 7.79 -17.82
CA CYS A 344 -31.47 8.12 -19.24
C CYS A 344 -32.03 9.54 -19.43
N ARG A 345 -31.17 10.49 -19.79
CA ARG A 345 -31.60 11.83 -20.20
C ARG A 345 -31.83 11.86 -21.71
N ILE A 346 -32.77 12.68 -22.17
CA ILE A 346 -32.97 12.98 -23.60
C ILE A 346 -32.59 14.46 -23.80
N PRO A 347 -31.40 14.75 -24.38
CA PRO A 347 -30.97 16.12 -24.63
C PRO A 347 -31.97 16.91 -25.49
N TRP A 348 -32.33 18.11 -25.05
CA TRP A 348 -33.18 19.01 -25.83
C TRP A 348 -32.43 19.50 -27.07
N VAL A 349 -32.86 19.04 -28.24
CA VAL A 349 -32.31 19.45 -29.55
C VAL A 349 -33.43 19.79 -30.53
N SER A 350 -33.22 20.86 -31.31
CA SER A 350 -34.09 21.26 -32.41
C SER A 350 -33.78 20.52 -33.72
N ASN A 351 -32.52 20.16 -33.96
CA ASN A 351 -32.07 19.46 -35.15
C ASN A 351 -32.35 17.93 -35.03
N PRO A 352 -33.16 17.32 -35.92
CA PRO A 352 -33.41 15.87 -35.93
C PRO A 352 -32.14 15.02 -35.99
N LYS A 353 -31.09 15.47 -36.69
CA LYS A 353 -29.82 14.73 -36.80
C LYS A 353 -29.10 14.60 -35.45
N ALA A 354 -29.29 15.56 -34.55
CA ALA A 354 -28.65 15.59 -33.23
C ALA A 354 -29.45 14.84 -32.14
N ARG A 355 -30.60 14.22 -32.48
CA ARG A 355 -31.42 13.45 -31.54
C ARG A 355 -30.65 12.22 -31.06
N ARG A 356 -30.59 12.05 -29.74
CA ARG A 356 -29.82 11.00 -29.07
C ARG A 356 -30.42 10.74 -27.68
N ILE A 357 -29.98 9.65 -27.07
CA ILE A 357 -30.19 9.38 -25.63
C ILE A 357 -28.87 9.56 -24.89
N GLU A 358 -28.91 9.87 -23.60
CA GLU A 358 -27.75 10.13 -22.74
C GLU A 358 -27.83 9.20 -21.53
N MET A 359 -26.99 8.16 -21.49
CA MET A 359 -26.92 7.24 -20.36
C MET A 359 -25.92 7.74 -19.33
N ARG A 360 -26.40 8.06 -18.12
CA ARG A 360 -25.66 8.88 -17.14
C ARG A 360 -25.07 8.10 -15.95
N PHE A 361 -25.48 6.85 -15.78
CA PHE A 361 -24.91 5.95 -14.76
C PHE A 361 -23.45 5.52 -15.02
N PRO A 362 -22.93 5.38 -16.27
CA PRO A 362 -21.54 5.00 -16.49
C PRO A 362 -20.54 6.01 -15.90
N ASP A 363 -19.31 5.55 -15.70
CA ASP A 363 -18.20 6.34 -15.19
C ASP A 363 -16.89 6.09 -15.95
N PRO A 364 -15.87 6.96 -15.84
CA PRO A 364 -14.72 6.94 -16.75
C PRO A 364 -13.59 6.00 -16.31
N ILE A 365 -13.86 4.98 -15.47
CA ILE A 365 -12.84 4.01 -15.07
C ILE A 365 -12.46 3.03 -16.20
N GLN A 366 -13.40 2.72 -17.11
CA GLN A 366 -13.22 1.77 -18.23
C GLN A 366 -12.72 2.50 -19.51
N SER A 367 -12.08 1.79 -20.44
CA SER A 367 -11.56 2.33 -21.71
C SER A 367 -12.62 2.78 -22.73
N GLY A 368 -13.86 2.29 -22.62
CA GLY A 368 -14.96 2.59 -23.53
C GLY A 368 -15.46 1.36 -24.27
N TYR A 369 -14.56 0.53 -24.83
CA TYR A 369 -14.92 -0.62 -25.69
C TYR A 369 -16.01 -1.53 -25.08
N LEU A 370 -15.83 -1.93 -23.81
CA LEU A 370 -16.75 -2.84 -23.12
C LEU A 370 -18.04 -2.13 -22.72
N THR A 371 -17.93 -0.90 -22.19
CA THR A 371 -19.08 -0.07 -21.81
C THR A 371 -19.99 0.23 -23.00
N PHE A 372 -19.44 0.68 -24.12
CA PHE A 372 -20.20 1.02 -25.32
C PHE A 372 -20.79 -0.23 -25.98
N THR A 373 -20.06 -1.36 -25.98
CA THR A 373 -20.59 -2.65 -26.44
C THR A 373 -21.75 -3.13 -25.56
N ALA A 374 -21.61 -3.12 -24.24
CA ALA A 374 -22.68 -3.57 -23.33
C ALA A 374 -23.95 -2.71 -23.48
N LEU A 375 -23.80 -1.38 -23.58
CA LEU A 375 -24.93 -0.47 -23.86
C LEU A 375 -25.56 -0.77 -25.24
N MET A 376 -24.77 -0.97 -26.29
CA MET A 376 -25.29 -1.27 -27.63
C MET A 376 -26.02 -2.60 -27.68
N MET A 377 -25.41 -3.68 -27.18
CA MET A 377 -25.99 -5.01 -27.24
C MET A 377 -27.30 -5.08 -26.46
N ALA A 378 -27.39 -4.43 -25.30
CA ALA A 378 -28.64 -4.31 -24.55
C ALA A 378 -29.71 -3.53 -25.30
N GLY A 379 -29.35 -2.40 -25.92
CA GLY A 379 -30.27 -1.62 -26.74
C GLY A 379 -30.77 -2.35 -27.99
N LEU A 380 -29.93 -3.20 -28.60
CA LEU A 380 -30.31 -4.06 -29.72
C LEU A 380 -31.24 -5.21 -29.30
N ASP A 381 -31.04 -5.81 -28.11
CA ASP A 381 -32.01 -6.75 -27.54
C ASP A 381 -33.35 -6.03 -27.26
N GLY A 382 -33.28 -4.81 -26.73
CA GLY A 382 -34.39 -3.87 -26.57
C GLY A 382 -35.24 -3.73 -27.84
N ILE A 383 -34.62 -3.33 -28.95
CA ILE A 383 -35.28 -3.21 -30.27
C ILE A 383 -35.84 -4.55 -30.75
N LYS A 384 -35.04 -5.62 -30.67
CA LYS A 384 -35.40 -6.96 -31.18
C LYS A 384 -36.63 -7.54 -30.47
N ASN A 385 -36.71 -7.36 -29.16
CA ASN A 385 -37.77 -7.89 -28.30
C ASN A 385 -38.86 -6.86 -27.96
N GLN A 386 -38.79 -5.65 -28.54
CA GLN A 386 -39.74 -4.55 -28.37
C GLN A 386 -39.99 -4.16 -26.89
N ILE A 387 -38.93 -4.17 -26.08
CA ILE A 387 -39.00 -3.99 -24.62
C ILE A 387 -39.37 -2.54 -24.29
N ASP A 388 -40.45 -2.35 -23.53
CA ASP A 388 -40.93 -1.04 -23.10
C ASP A 388 -40.08 -0.49 -21.92
N PRO A 389 -39.57 0.76 -21.96
CA PRO A 389 -38.82 1.38 -20.87
C PRO A 389 -39.70 1.83 -19.67
N GLY A 390 -41.02 1.71 -19.77
CA GLY A 390 -41.99 2.26 -18.83
C GLY A 390 -42.41 3.69 -19.19
N ALA A 391 -43.08 4.36 -18.26
CA ALA A 391 -43.45 5.77 -18.43
C ALA A 391 -42.26 6.72 -18.14
N PRO A 392 -42.16 7.87 -18.84
CA PRO A 392 -41.16 8.88 -18.53
C PRO A 392 -41.45 9.54 -17.18
N SER A 393 -40.41 9.89 -16.42
CA SER A 393 -40.56 10.52 -15.10
C SER A 393 -39.97 11.93 -15.07
N ASP A 394 -40.85 12.93 -15.22
CA ASP A 394 -40.52 14.36 -15.21
C ASP A 394 -40.64 15.02 -13.81
N LYS A 395 -40.94 14.23 -12.76
CA LYS A 395 -40.73 14.65 -11.36
C LYS A 395 -39.23 14.62 -11.05
N ASP A 396 -38.77 15.37 -10.05
CA ASP A 396 -37.46 15.07 -9.44
C ASP A 396 -37.56 13.71 -8.74
N LEU A 397 -36.57 12.85 -8.95
CA LEU A 397 -36.52 11.51 -8.39
C LEU A 397 -36.01 11.51 -6.93
N TYR A 398 -35.24 12.52 -6.52
CA TYR A 398 -34.65 12.59 -5.18
C TYR A 398 -35.66 12.97 -4.07
N ASP A 399 -36.85 13.48 -4.43
CA ASP A 399 -37.93 13.88 -3.50
C ASP A 399 -39.24 13.11 -3.80
N LEU A 400 -39.12 11.86 -4.26
CA LEU A 400 -40.28 10.98 -4.42
C LEU A 400 -40.76 10.42 -3.08
N PRO A 401 -42.09 10.24 -2.91
CA PRO A 401 -42.61 9.45 -1.79
C PRO A 401 -42.01 8.04 -1.77
N PRO A 402 -41.63 7.46 -0.60
CA PRO A 402 -41.05 6.11 -0.50
C PRO A 402 -41.96 4.94 -0.92
N GLU A 403 -43.17 5.22 -1.41
CA GLU A 403 -44.06 4.27 -2.08
C GLU A 403 -43.94 4.36 -3.61
N GLU A 404 -43.69 5.55 -4.17
CA GLU A 404 -43.39 5.73 -5.60
C GLU A 404 -41.95 5.29 -5.93
N GLU A 405 -40.97 5.62 -5.08
CA GLU A 405 -39.55 5.27 -5.28
C GLU A 405 -39.35 3.76 -5.50
N LYS A 406 -40.05 2.93 -4.70
CA LYS A 406 -39.97 1.46 -4.76
C LYS A 406 -40.48 0.84 -6.06
N LEU A 407 -41.22 1.60 -6.86
CA LEU A 407 -41.73 1.14 -8.16
C LEU A 407 -40.73 1.37 -9.29
N ILE A 408 -39.67 2.17 -9.06
CA ILE A 408 -38.65 2.48 -10.05
C ILE A 408 -37.46 1.52 -9.87
N PRO A 409 -37.09 0.71 -10.90
CA PRO A 409 -35.91 -0.14 -10.82
C PRO A 409 -34.63 0.67 -10.57
N GLN A 410 -33.66 0.07 -9.88
CA GLN A 410 -32.38 0.72 -9.55
C GLN A 410 -31.19 -0.05 -10.14
N VAL A 411 -30.10 0.67 -10.40
CA VAL A 411 -28.78 0.10 -10.75
C VAL A 411 -28.19 -0.75 -9.61
N CYS A 412 -27.08 -1.42 -9.84
CA CYS A 412 -26.36 -2.12 -8.77
C CYS A 412 -25.77 -1.14 -7.74
N SER A 413 -25.80 -1.55 -6.47
CA SER A 413 -25.26 -0.84 -5.30
C SER A 413 -23.81 -1.22 -4.95
N SER A 414 -23.26 -2.23 -5.65
CA SER A 414 -21.93 -2.78 -5.42
C SER A 414 -21.42 -3.53 -6.66
N LEU A 415 -20.10 -3.70 -6.77
CA LEU A 415 -19.47 -4.36 -7.92
C LEU A 415 -19.78 -5.86 -7.94
N ASP A 416 -19.79 -6.51 -6.77
CA ASP A 416 -20.18 -7.91 -6.62
C ASP A 416 -21.63 -8.17 -7.04
N GLN A 417 -22.57 -7.28 -6.71
CA GLN A 417 -23.94 -7.36 -7.22
C GLN A 417 -24.01 -7.22 -8.75
N ALA A 418 -23.15 -6.40 -9.35
CA ALA A 418 -23.07 -6.24 -10.80
C ALA A 418 -22.43 -7.46 -11.50
N LEU A 419 -21.42 -8.08 -10.90
CA LEU A 419 -20.82 -9.32 -11.41
C LEU A 419 -21.80 -10.51 -11.29
N GLU A 420 -22.55 -10.61 -10.19
CA GLU A 420 -23.63 -11.60 -10.03
C GLU A 420 -24.79 -11.38 -11.01
N ALA A 421 -25.11 -10.12 -11.33
CA ALA A 421 -26.10 -9.80 -12.36
C ALA A 421 -25.59 -10.12 -13.77
N LEU A 422 -24.33 -9.81 -14.08
CA LEU A 422 -23.69 -10.17 -15.35
C LEU A 422 -23.66 -11.69 -15.56
N ASP A 423 -23.32 -12.46 -14.52
CA ASP A 423 -23.34 -13.92 -14.57
C ASP A 423 -24.69 -14.48 -15.02
N LYS A 424 -25.78 -13.95 -14.42
CA LYS A 424 -27.16 -14.39 -14.63
C LYS A 424 -27.84 -13.84 -15.88
N ASP A 425 -27.36 -12.72 -16.42
CA ASP A 425 -27.98 -11.96 -17.51
C ASP A 425 -26.93 -11.60 -18.58
N ARG A 426 -26.27 -12.63 -19.12
CA ARG A 426 -25.19 -12.53 -20.13
C ARG A 426 -25.63 -12.73 -21.58
N GLU A 427 -26.79 -13.33 -21.83
CA GLU A 427 -27.16 -13.80 -23.18
C GLU A 427 -27.24 -12.69 -24.23
N PHE A 428 -27.66 -11.48 -23.85
CA PHE A 428 -27.73 -10.34 -24.77
C PHE A 428 -26.34 -9.92 -25.31
N LEU A 429 -25.26 -10.14 -24.54
CA LEU A 429 -23.87 -9.84 -24.91
C LEU A 429 -23.28 -10.87 -25.87
N LYS A 430 -23.81 -12.11 -25.84
CA LYS A 430 -23.34 -13.24 -26.66
C LYS A 430 -24.00 -13.31 -28.02
N ALA A 431 -25.06 -12.52 -28.25
CA ALA A 431 -25.72 -12.43 -29.55
C ALA A 431 -24.70 -12.07 -30.66
N GLY A 432 -24.71 -12.82 -31.77
CA GLY A 432 -23.76 -12.64 -32.86
C GLY A 432 -22.31 -13.04 -32.57
N GLY A 433 -22.01 -13.66 -31.43
CA GLY A 433 -20.64 -14.02 -31.03
C GLY A 433 -19.78 -12.81 -30.61
N VAL A 434 -20.41 -11.72 -30.18
CA VAL A 434 -19.72 -10.48 -29.78
C VAL A 434 -18.85 -10.73 -28.55
N MET A 435 -19.45 -11.23 -27.46
CA MET A 435 -18.75 -11.80 -26.30
C MET A 435 -18.91 -13.32 -26.28
N SER A 436 -17.92 -14.03 -25.72
CA SER A 436 -17.97 -15.45 -25.38
C SER A 436 -18.19 -15.62 -23.88
N ASP A 437 -18.71 -16.78 -23.44
CA ASP A 437 -18.73 -17.12 -22.00
C ASP A 437 -17.31 -17.12 -21.41
N ASP A 438 -16.32 -17.65 -22.14
CA ASP A 438 -14.89 -17.57 -21.80
C ASP A 438 -14.40 -16.14 -21.42
N PHE A 439 -14.81 -15.13 -22.19
CA PHE A 439 -14.48 -13.74 -21.88
C PHE A 439 -15.22 -13.24 -20.63
N ILE A 440 -16.52 -13.55 -20.53
CA ILE A 440 -17.37 -13.08 -19.43
C ILE A 440 -16.92 -13.71 -18.10
N ASP A 441 -16.63 -15.01 -18.09
CA ASP A 441 -16.15 -15.75 -16.91
C ASP A 441 -14.74 -15.29 -16.51
N GLY A 442 -13.84 -15.10 -17.47
CA GLY A 442 -12.52 -14.51 -17.24
C GLY A 442 -12.61 -13.08 -16.67
N TYR A 443 -13.55 -12.28 -17.15
CA TYR A 443 -13.79 -10.92 -16.65
C TYR A 443 -14.37 -10.91 -15.24
N ILE A 444 -15.34 -11.78 -14.95
CA ILE A 444 -15.93 -11.94 -13.61
C ILE A 444 -14.86 -12.41 -12.62
N ALA A 445 -14.05 -13.42 -12.98
CA ALA A 445 -12.97 -13.92 -12.14
C ALA A 445 -11.94 -12.81 -11.83
N LEU A 446 -11.50 -12.06 -12.85
CA LEU A 446 -10.58 -10.94 -12.71
C LEU A 446 -11.14 -9.84 -11.79
N LYS A 447 -12.39 -9.41 -11.99
CA LYS A 447 -13.01 -8.35 -11.18
C LYS A 447 -13.40 -8.81 -9.77
N MET A 448 -13.64 -10.11 -9.55
CA MET A 448 -13.84 -10.65 -8.21
C MET A 448 -12.56 -10.61 -7.34
N GLN A 449 -11.37 -10.54 -7.95
CA GLN A 449 -10.12 -10.27 -7.21
C GLN A 449 -10.10 -8.85 -6.64
N GLU A 450 -10.52 -7.84 -7.41
CA GLU A 450 -10.64 -6.45 -6.93
C GLU A 450 -11.67 -6.34 -5.79
N VAL A 451 -12.83 -7.00 -5.93
CA VAL A 451 -13.85 -7.11 -4.88
C VAL A 451 -13.28 -7.76 -3.62
N THR A 452 -12.58 -8.88 -3.75
CA THR A 452 -12.04 -9.64 -2.61
C THR A 452 -10.96 -8.84 -1.88
N LYS A 453 -10.08 -8.16 -2.61
CA LYS A 453 -9.07 -7.26 -2.04
C LYS A 453 -9.70 -6.06 -1.31
N PHE A 454 -10.81 -5.52 -1.82
CA PHE A 454 -11.58 -4.48 -1.14
C PHE A 454 -12.26 -4.99 0.15
N ARG A 455 -12.93 -6.15 0.09
CA ARG A 455 -13.58 -6.78 1.26
C ARG A 455 -12.58 -7.14 2.39
N ALA A 456 -11.32 -7.39 2.06
CA ALA A 456 -10.27 -7.73 3.03
C ALA A 456 -9.57 -6.51 3.66
N ALA A 457 -9.89 -5.28 3.24
CA ALA A 457 -9.24 -4.05 3.71
C ALA A 457 -10.12 -3.27 4.69
N THR A 458 -9.67 -3.13 5.94
CA THR A 458 -10.36 -2.34 6.97
C THR A 458 -10.45 -0.86 6.58
N HIS A 459 -11.64 -0.29 6.62
CA HIS A 459 -11.91 1.07 6.18
C HIS A 459 -11.91 2.06 7.35
N PRO A 460 -11.30 3.26 7.25
CA PRO A 460 -11.19 4.20 8.37
C PRO A 460 -12.52 4.59 9.04
N LEU A 461 -13.63 4.58 8.29
CA LEU A 461 -14.99 4.82 8.84
C LEU A 461 -15.40 3.76 9.87
N GLU A 462 -14.92 2.52 9.78
CA GLU A 462 -15.28 1.42 10.69
C GLU A 462 -14.80 1.72 12.12
N TYR A 463 -13.63 2.36 12.26
CA TYR A 463 -13.14 2.88 13.55
C TYR A 463 -13.98 4.03 14.11
N GLN A 464 -14.70 4.79 13.27
CA GLN A 464 -15.67 5.80 13.74
C GLN A 464 -16.99 5.13 14.16
N LEU A 465 -17.44 4.10 13.45
CA LEU A 465 -18.67 3.36 13.73
C LEU A 465 -18.56 2.49 15.00
N GLY A 466 -17.44 1.79 15.17
CA GLY A 466 -17.20 0.80 16.24
C GLY A 466 -16.95 1.40 17.63
N LYS A 467 -16.63 2.70 17.73
CA LYS A 467 -16.50 3.41 19.02
C LYS A 467 -17.78 3.34 19.89
N ARG A 468 -18.93 3.03 19.29
CA ARG A 468 -20.20 2.80 19.99
C ARG A 468 -20.18 1.62 20.97
N GLU A 469 -19.35 0.60 20.76
CA GLU A 469 -19.25 -0.53 21.69
C GLU A 469 -18.41 -0.19 22.94
N THR A 470 -17.52 0.80 22.85
CA THR A 470 -16.59 1.18 23.93
C THR A 470 -17.20 2.12 24.99
N GLY A 471 -18.52 2.15 25.14
CA GLY A 471 -19.23 2.88 26.20
C GLY A 471 -19.30 4.40 26.05
N TYR A 472 -18.60 5.00 25.07
CA TYR A 472 -18.70 6.43 24.76
C TYR A 472 -19.99 6.74 23.99
N ALA A 473 -21.09 6.92 24.74
CA ALA A 473 -22.40 7.30 24.23
C ALA A 473 -22.45 8.78 23.78
N THR A 474 -21.71 9.13 22.72
CA THR A 474 -21.88 10.42 22.04
C THR A 474 -23.20 10.43 21.29
N TRP A 475 -24.07 11.39 21.60
CA TRP A 475 -25.34 11.63 20.91
C TRP A 475 -25.11 12.10 19.47
N ALA A 476 -24.92 11.15 18.55
CA ALA A 476 -24.97 11.39 17.12
C ALA A 476 -26.45 11.46 16.69
N ALA A 477 -26.92 12.65 16.32
CA ALA A 477 -28.25 12.81 15.74
C ALA A 477 -28.34 12.02 14.42
N LEU A 478 -29.35 11.16 14.30
CA LEU A 478 -29.73 10.60 13.01
C LEU A 478 -30.23 11.75 12.11
N PRO A 479 -29.94 11.73 10.80
CA PRO A 479 -30.67 12.59 9.87
C PRO A 479 -32.18 12.23 9.95
N PRO A 480 -33.09 13.21 9.86
CA PRO A 480 -34.51 12.97 10.06
C PRO A 480 -35.06 12.10 8.92
N ALA A 481 -35.44 10.86 9.24
CA ALA A 481 -36.25 10.05 8.34
C ALA A 481 -37.63 10.68 8.20
N SER A 482 -38.09 10.88 6.96
CA SER A 482 -39.38 11.47 6.64
C SER A 482 -40.53 10.52 7.02
N ALA A 483 -41.37 10.97 7.97
CA ALA A 483 -42.60 10.28 8.36
C ALA A 483 -43.79 11.24 8.21
N VAL A 484 -44.67 10.93 7.25
CA VAL A 484 -45.86 11.74 6.93
C VAL A 484 -47.05 11.29 7.78
N GLN A 485 -47.80 12.23 8.36
CA GLN A 485 -49.29 12.30 8.40
C GLN A 485 -49.81 13.28 9.47
N GLY A 486 -51.06 13.75 9.32
CA GLY A 486 -51.94 13.81 10.51
C GLY A 486 -52.49 15.14 11.04
N GLU A 487 -53.01 16.02 10.18
CA GLU A 487 -54.27 16.77 10.41
C GLU A 487 -54.55 17.72 11.63
N ARG A 488 -55.24 18.83 11.30
CA ARG A 488 -56.25 19.62 12.10
C ARG A 488 -55.84 20.60 13.22
N HIS A 489 -56.16 21.87 12.93
CA HIS A 489 -56.83 22.90 13.76
C HIS A 489 -56.47 23.13 15.25
N GLY A 490 -56.15 24.39 15.61
CA GLY A 490 -56.33 24.87 16.98
C GLY A 490 -55.63 26.19 17.33
N CYS A 491 -56.31 27.34 17.16
CA CYS A 491 -55.94 28.61 17.80
C CYS A 491 -57.01 28.92 18.87
N PRO A 492 -56.66 29.44 20.06
CA PRO A 492 -56.54 30.91 20.22
C PRO A 492 -55.40 31.40 21.16
N GLY A 493 -55.20 32.72 21.23
CA GLY A 493 -54.24 33.40 22.15
C GLY A 493 -54.79 33.64 23.59
N PRO A 494 -54.46 34.75 24.32
CA PRO A 494 -54.31 36.12 23.77
C PRO A 494 -53.32 37.13 24.46
N VAL A 495 -52.86 38.13 23.68
CA VAL A 495 -52.81 39.60 23.96
C VAL A 495 -52.19 40.17 25.27
N ARG A 496 -51.09 40.95 25.16
CA ARG A 496 -50.98 42.44 25.35
C ARG A 496 -49.53 42.93 25.05
N VAL A 497 -49.28 43.94 24.20
CA VAL A 497 -49.24 45.42 24.47
C VAL A 497 -48.13 45.79 25.48
N ARG A 498 -47.18 46.70 25.23
CA ARG A 498 -47.32 48.08 24.66
C ARG A 498 -46.04 48.58 23.94
N CYS A 499 -46.19 49.54 23.03
CA CYS A 499 -45.11 50.39 22.51
C CYS A 499 -45.40 51.86 22.89
N ASN A 500 -44.39 52.72 22.96
CA ASN A 500 -44.56 54.17 23.01
C ASN A 500 -43.34 54.90 22.40
N SER A 501 -43.58 56.04 21.75
CA SER A 501 -42.59 56.76 20.93
C SER A 501 -42.50 58.26 21.33
N HIS A 502 -42.10 59.14 20.39
CA HIS A 502 -41.77 60.58 20.50
C HIS A 502 -40.35 60.87 21.03
N GLY A 503 -39.60 61.83 20.49
CA GLY A 503 -39.84 62.66 19.29
C GLY A 503 -39.02 63.96 19.27
N HIS A 504 -39.04 64.68 18.14
CA HIS A 504 -38.52 66.05 17.91
C HIS A 504 -36.98 66.24 17.83
N HIS A 505 -36.44 67.23 17.11
CA HIS A 505 -36.77 67.85 15.79
C HIS A 505 -35.66 68.87 15.38
N HIS A 506 -35.73 69.40 14.15
CA HIS A 506 -35.13 70.65 13.62
C HIS A 506 -33.69 70.68 13.02
N ASP A 507 -33.68 70.80 11.68
CA ASP A 507 -33.12 71.89 10.84
C ASP A 507 -31.59 72.16 10.69
N GLY A 508 -31.17 72.36 9.42
CA GLY A 508 -29.85 72.92 9.00
C GLY A 508 -30.01 74.37 8.49
N PRO A 509 -29.40 74.82 7.37
CA PRO A 509 -28.36 74.23 6.50
C PRO A 509 -27.15 75.19 6.27
N TRP A 510 -26.19 74.85 5.37
CA TRP A 510 -25.64 75.68 4.27
C TRP A 510 -24.46 74.97 3.55
N LEU A 511 -24.18 75.38 2.30
CA LEU A 511 -23.19 74.85 1.33
C LEU A 511 -22.05 75.90 1.11
N PRO A 512 -21.01 75.75 0.23
CA PRO A 512 -20.72 74.67 -0.74
C PRO A 512 -19.23 74.23 -0.89
N ASP A 513 -19.00 73.38 -1.90
CA ASP A 513 -17.79 73.24 -2.75
C ASP A 513 -16.49 72.55 -2.27
N ALA A 514 -15.79 72.00 -3.26
CA ALA A 514 -14.72 71.02 -3.15
C ALA A 514 -13.33 71.58 -3.49
N ILE A 515 -12.27 70.86 -3.07
CA ILE A 515 -11.03 70.64 -3.84
C ILE A 515 -10.19 69.51 -3.18
N ALA A 516 -9.19 68.98 -3.89
CA ALA A 516 -8.60 67.67 -3.65
C ALA A 516 -7.29 67.65 -2.82
N ARG A 517 -6.98 66.46 -2.26
CA ARG A 517 -5.65 65.92 -1.87
C ARG A 517 -4.75 66.75 -0.93
N SER A 518 -4.45 66.21 0.26
CA SER A 518 -3.06 66.03 0.74
C SER A 518 -2.98 65.16 2.02
N ARG A 519 -1.75 64.90 2.50
CA ARG A 519 -1.40 64.00 3.62
C ARG A 519 -1.31 64.78 4.95
N ALA A 520 -1.58 64.12 6.09
CA ALA A 520 -0.64 63.97 7.22
C ALA A 520 -1.32 63.44 8.51
N GLY A 521 -0.56 62.74 9.36
CA GLY A 521 -0.99 62.34 10.72
C GLY A 521 -0.25 61.09 11.22
N PRO A 522 0.74 61.21 12.13
CA PRO A 522 1.44 60.05 12.71
C PRO A 522 0.62 59.41 13.83
N ILE A 523 0.62 58.07 13.90
CA ILE A 523 0.00 57.32 15.00
C ILE A 523 1.00 57.22 16.16
N HIS A 524 0.60 57.69 17.35
CA HIS A 524 1.37 57.46 18.57
C HIS A 524 1.23 56.00 19.02
N HIS A 525 2.29 55.20 18.89
CA HIS A 525 2.40 53.98 19.69
C HIS A 525 2.54 54.34 21.17
N ARG A 526 1.73 53.72 22.03
CA ARG A 526 1.99 53.68 23.48
C ARG A 526 3.05 52.62 23.76
N ASP A 527 4.08 53.00 24.51
CA ASP A 527 5.12 52.10 25.00
C ASP A 527 4.58 51.20 26.12
N MET A 528 3.97 50.07 25.74
CA MET A 528 3.33 49.10 26.64
C MET A 528 4.25 47.89 26.84
N ARG A 529 4.92 47.84 27.99
CA ARG A 529 5.81 46.72 28.34
C ARG A 529 5.06 45.40 28.51
N MET A 530 5.75 44.29 28.24
CA MET A 530 5.21 42.93 28.24
C MET A 530 6.12 41.96 29.00
N LYS A 531 5.55 40.84 29.45
CA LYS A 531 6.25 39.76 30.14
C LYS A 531 5.90 38.39 29.56
N LEU A 532 6.92 37.56 29.35
CA LEU A 532 6.80 36.12 29.17
C LEU A 532 6.68 35.47 30.55
N ILE A 533 5.60 34.72 30.75
CA ILE A 533 5.33 33.90 31.93
C ILE A 533 5.57 32.44 31.54
N SER A 534 6.60 31.82 32.12
CA SER A 534 6.97 30.42 31.86
C SER A 534 6.81 29.59 33.13
N ALA A 535 5.82 28.70 33.19
CA ALA A 535 5.49 27.89 34.35
C ALA A 535 5.78 26.40 34.11
N ILE A 536 6.62 25.79 34.94
CA ILE A 536 6.78 24.33 34.98
C ILE A 536 5.84 23.79 36.06
N ILE A 537 4.95 22.86 35.70
CA ILE A 537 3.90 22.28 36.56
C ILE A 537 3.87 20.74 36.53
N ARG A 538 2.98 20.13 37.32
CA ARG A 538 2.63 18.69 37.23
C ARG A 538 1.77 18.43 35.97
N PRO A 539 1.94 17.30 35.25
CA PRO A 539 1.15 17.04 34.04
C PRO A 539 -0.37 17.02 34.25
N PHE A 540 -0.86 16.39 35.34
CA PHE A 540 -2.30 16.33 35.62
C PHE A 540 -2.94 17.67 36.02
N LYS A 541 -2.15 18.74 36.20
CA LYS A 541 -2.66 20.09 36.47
C LYS A 541 -2.87 20.93 35.20
N LEU A 542 -2.55 20.40 34.01
CA LEU A 542 -2.62 21.16 32.76
C LEU A 542 -4.03 21.71 32.46
N ASP A 543 -5.08 20.90 32.61
CA ASP A 543 -6.45 21.33 32.35
C ASP A 543 -6.92 22.41 33.35
N GLU A 544 -6.69 22.20 34.65
CA GLU A 544 -7.03 23.19 35.69
C GLU A 544 -6.29 24.52 35.48
N VAL A 545 -5.02 24.48 35.08
CA VAL A 545 -4.21 25.68 34.82
C VAL A 545 -4.63 26.35 33.51
N ARG A 546 -5.01 25.59 32.47
CA ARG A 546 -5.59 26.13 31.22
C ARG A 546 -6.87 26.88 31.50
N GLU A 547 -7.76 26.32 32.32
CA GLU A 547 -9.06 26.94 32.65
C GLU A 547 -8.88 28.21 33.47
N ALA A 548 -8.07 28.18 34.53
CA ALA A 548 -7.74 29.38 35.31
C ALA A 548 -7.07 30.49 34.46
N LEU A 549 -6.24 30.11 33.47
CA LEU A 549 -5.66 31.06 32.51
C LEU A 549 -6.69 31.62 31.52
N SER A 550 -7.65 30.81 31.05
CA SER A 550 -8.76 31.26 30.20
C SER A 550 -9.66 32.25 30.94
N ASP A 551 -9.95 32.00 32.23
CA ASP A 551 -10.74 32.91 33.07
C ASP A 551 -9.98 34.21 33.38
N ALA A 552 -8.65 34.15 33.51
CA ALA A 552 -7.78 35.33 33.49
C ALA A 552 -7.67 36.00 32.09
N GLY A 553 -8.38 35.49 31.09
CA GLY A 553 -8.49 36.03 29.73
C GLY A 553 -7.27 35.75 28.83
N VAL A 554 -6.47 34.72 29.11
CA VAL A 554 -5.32 34.32 28.30
C VAL A 554 -5.77 33.34 27.23
N SER A 555 -5.88 33.81 25.99
CA SER A 555 -6.41 33.05 24.85
C SER A 555 -5.38 32.16 24.14
N GLY A 556 -4.12 32.15 24.59
CA GLY A 556 -3.04 31.35 23.97
C GLY A 556 -1.94 30.98 24.95
N ILE A 557 -1.60 29.69 24.98
CA ILE A 557 -0.47 29.13 25.73
C ILE A 557 0.30 28.16 24.82
N THR A 558 1.63 28.17 24.94
CA THR A 558 2.50 27.12 24.40
C THR A 558 2.72 26.07 25.49
N VAL A 559 2.67 24.80 25.13
CA VAL A 559 2.82 23.68 26.07
C VAL A 559 3.94 22.77 25.57
N THR A 560 4.85 22.36 26.47
CA THR A 560 5.99 21.51 26.14
C THR A 560 6.19 20.46 27.23
N GLU A 561 6.34 19.19 26.85
CA GLU A 561 6.75 18.15 27.79
C GLU A 561 8.21 18.33 28.20
N VAL A 562 8.48 18.36 29.50
CA VAL A 562 9.85 18.51 30.04
C VAL A 562 10.08 17.50 31.17
N LYS A 563 11.33 17.12 31.41
CA LYS A 563 11.69 16.19 32.49
C LYS A 563 12.39 16.94 33.62
N GLY A 564 11.83 16.86 34.83
CA GLY A 564 12.33 17.54 36.02
C GLY A 564 13.00 16.57 36.99
N PHE A 565 14.19 16.95 37.46
CA PHE A 565 14.88 16.31 38.59
C PHE A 565 14.76 17.18 39.85
N GLY A 566 14.72 16.57 41.05
CA GLY A 566 14.59 17.30 42.31
C GLY A 566 14.22 16.44 43.51
N ARG A 567 13.69 17.06 44.58
CA ARG A 567 13.35 16.39 45.87
C ARG A 567 12.20 15.38 45.82
N GLN A 568 11.63 15.08 44.64
CA GLN A 568 10.57 14.11 44.47
C GLN A 568 11.22 12.75 44.15
N LYS A 569 11.05 11.74 45.00
CA LYS A 569 11.67 10.41 44.79
C LYS A 569 11.25 9.82 43.44
N GLY A 570 12.23 9.31 42.68
CA GLY A 570 12.00 8.47 41.51
C GLY A 570 11.30 7.16 41.87
N HIS A 571 10.78 6.47 40.86
CA HIS A 571 10.20 5.13 40.99
C HIS A 571 11.10 4.10 40.27
N THR A 572 11.00 2.83 40.65
CA THR A 572 11.82 1.77 40.06
C THR A 572 11.03 1.04 38.98
N GLU A 573 11.52 1.01 37.74
CA GLU A 573 10.99 0.14 36.68
C GLU A 573 11.88 -1.11 36.52
N LEU A 574 11.27 -2.28 36.32
CA LEU A 574 11.98 -3.51 35.98
C LEU A 574 11.89 -3.78 34.47
N TYR A 575 13.00 -3.66 33.73
CA TYR A 575 13.04 -3.97 32.28
C TYR A 575 14.16 -4.96 31.95
N ARG A 576 13.80 -6.06 31.24
CA ARG A 576 14.67 -7.23 30.93
C ARG A 576 15.62 -7.63 32.09
N GLY A 577 15.14 -7.54 33.33
CA GLY A 577 15.89 -7.97 34.51
C GLY A 577 16.87 -6.95 35.11
N ALA A 578 16.85 -5.68 34.71
CA ALA A 578 17.49 -4.61 35.48
C ALA A 578 16.42 -3.74 36.15
N GLU A 579 16.67 -3.38 37.41
CA GLU A 579 15.93 -2.34 38.13
C GLU A 579 16.53 -0.99 37.77
N TYR A 580 15.70 -0.08 37.26
CA TYR A 580 16.09 1.26 36.85
C TYR A 580 15.38 2.30 37.70
N VAL A 581 16.14 3.17 38.37
CA VAL A 581 15.59 4.32 39.10
C VAL A 581 15.25 5.43 38.10
N VAL A 582 13.97 5.79 38.01
CA VAL A 582 13.48 6.86 37.14
C VAL A 582 13.56 8.19 37.90
N ASP A 583 14.77 8.77 37.97
CA ASP A 583 15.05 10.05 38.63
C ASP A 583 14.42 11.26 37.91
N PHE A 584 14.34 11.21 36.59
CA PHE A 584 13.80 12.28 35.75
C PHE A 584 12.29 12.10 35.55
N LEU A 585 11.50 12.82 36.33
CA LEU A 585 10.04 12.72 36.32
C LEU A 585 9.41 13.65 35.27
N PRO A 586 8.32 13.24 34.58
CA PRO A 586 7.63 14.09 33.62
C PRO A 586 6.97 15.29 34.30
N LYS A 587 7.06 16.43 33.63
CA LYS A 587 6.50 17.74 33.97
C LYS A 587 6.01 18.41 32.68
N ILE A 588 5.17 19.42 32.83
CA ILE A 588 4.73 20.25 31.69
C ILE A 588 5.29 21.65 31.89
N LYS A 589 5.88 22.23 30.84
CA LYS A 589 6.20 23.65 30.75
C LYS A 589 5.06 24.34 29.97
N ILE A 590 4.48 25.38 30.55
CA ILE A 590 3.49 26.27 29.94
C ILE A 590 4.16 27.63 29.74
N GLU A 591 4.00 28.24 28.58
CA GLU A 591 4.54 29.57 28.27
C GLU A 591 3.48 30.47 27.61
N THR A 592 3.39 31.72 28.06
CA THR A 592 2.48 32.72 27.50
C THR A 592 3.03 34.13 27.69
N VAL A 593 2.72 35.06 26.77
CA VAL A 593 3.16 36.46 26.85
C VAL A 593 1.97 37.36 27.11
N VAL A 594 2.10 38.25 28.08
CA VAL A 594 1.02 39.15 28.54
C VAL A 594 1.53 40.57 28.76
N THR A 595 0.63 41.55 28.77
CA THR A 595 0.97 42.94 29.12
C THR A 595 1.39 43.05 30.59
N ASP A 596 2.22 44.06 30.91
CA ASP A 596 2.72 44.30 32.28
C ASP A 596 1.59 44.33 33.33
N GLU A 597 0.45 44.94 32.97
CA GLU A 597 -0.77 45.10 33.78
C GLU A 597 -1.49 43.79 34.12
N ARG A 598 -1.29 42.73 33.32
CA ARG A 598 -1.97 41.44 33.45
C ARG A 598 -1.08 40.34 34.01
N ALA A 599 0.22 40.58 34.12
CA ALA A 599 1.20 39.60 34.57
C ALA A 599 0.89 39.04 35.97
N ASP A 600 0.55 39.90 36.93
CA ASP A 600 0.37 39.48 38.32
C ASP A 600 -0.90 38.60 38.50
N ALA A 601 -2.01 38.97 37.85
CA ALA A 601 -3.23 38.15 37.82
C ALA A 601 -3.01 36.78 37.15
N VAL A 602 -2.19 36.73 36.09
CA VAL A 602 -1.83 35.49 35.39
C VAL A 602 -0.89 34.62 36.23
N ILE A 603 0.01 35.23 37.00
CA ILE A 603 0.85 34.52 37.99
C ILE A 603 -0.03 33.94 39.12
N GLU A 604 -0.99 34.69 39.64
CA GLU A 604 -1.92 34.24 40.68
C GLU A 604 -2.85 33.10 40.20
N ALA A 605 -3.36 33.20 38.96
CA ALA A 605 -4.14 32.13 38.32
C ALA A 605 -3.35 30.82 38.20
N ILE A 606 -2.07 30.87 37.81
CA ILE A 606 -1.20 29.68 37.75
C ILE A 606 -0.87 29.15 39.15
N GLN A 607 -0.57 30.03 40.12
CA GLN A 607 -0.21 29.62 41.48
C GLN A 607 -1.37 28.89 42.19
N SER A 608 -2.59 29.42 42.06
CA SER A 608 -3.80 28.86 42.68
C SER A 608 -4.23 27.52 42.06
N SER A 609 -4.17 27.38 40.73
CA SER A 609 -4.57 26.17 40.01
C SER A 609 -3.51 25.05 40.03
N ALA A 610 -2.22 25.38 39.86
CA ALA A 610 -1.13 24.40 39.88
C ALA A 610 -0.75 23.94 41.30
N GLY A 611 -1.04 24.76 42.32
CA GLY A 611 -0.71 24.48 43.71
C GLY A 611 -1.43 23.26 44.28
N THR A 612 -0.69 22.33 44.89
CA THR A 612 -1.26 21.22 45.68
C THR A 612 -0.68 21.14 47.09
N GLY A 613 0.24 22.05 47.44
CA GLY A 613 0.97 22.07 48.71
C GLY A 613 2.01 20.96 48.85
N LYS A 614 2.38 20.29 47.75
CA LYS A 614 3.20 19.06 47.77
C LYS A 614 4.49 19.24 46.98
N ILE A 615 5.53 18.52 47.39
CA ILE A 615 6.84 18.53 46.70
C ILE A 615 6.63 18.14 45.22
N GLY A 616 7.09 19.00 44.32
CA GLY A 616 7.01 18.80 42.87
C GLY A 616 5.89 19.56 42.15
N ASP A 617 5.21 20.51 42.81
CA ASP A 617 4.17 21.36 42.20
C ASP A 617 4.72 22.19 41.02
N GLY A 618 5.87 22.87 41.18
CA GLY A 618 6.46 23.59 40.06
C GLY A 618 7.33 24.81 40.39
N LYS A 619 7.51 25.65 39.37
CA LYS A 619 8.10 27.01 39.42
C LYS A 619 7.50 27.87 38.30
N ILE A 620 7.35 29.17 38.56
CA ILE A 620 7.05 30.18 37.54
C ILE A 620 8.30 31.05 37.36
N PHE A 621 8.60 31.38 36.10
CA PHE A 621 9.62 32.34 35.69
C PHE A 621 8.94 33.50 34.95
N VAL A 622 9.46 34.71 35.14
CA VAL A 622 8.92 35.94 34.56
C VAL A 622 10.07 36.67 33.87
N THR A 623 9.96 36.88 32.56
CA THR A 623 11.00 37.53 31.73
C THR A 623 10.39 38.72 31.00
N ALA A 624 11.06 39.87 30.99
CA ALA A 624 10.60 41.01 30.21
C ALA A 624 10.71 40.71 28.70
N VAL A 625 9.71 41.14 27.92
CA VAL A 625 9.67 40.99 26.47
C VAL A 625 9.65 42.38 25.84
N GLU A 626 10.72 42.70 25.09
CA GLU A 626 10.90 43.98 24.42
C GLU A 626 9.90 44.17 23.27
N GLN A 627 9.65 43.11 22.50
CA GLN A 627 8.71 43.15 21.37
C GLN A 627 8.02 41.80 21.17
N VAL A 628 6.74 41.84 20.80
CA VAL A 628 5.96 40.71 20.28
C VAL A 628 5.44 41.12 18.90
N ILE A 629 5.46 40.20 17.94
CA ILE A 629 4.92 40.44 16.58
C ILE A 629 4.00 39.28 16.22
N ARG A 630 2.75 39.57 15.85
CA ARG A 630 1.81 38.54 15.40
C ARG A 630 2.02 38.25 13.91
N ILE A 631 2.67 37.13 13.61
CA ILE A 631 3.05 36.67 12.26
C ILE A 631 1.90 36.79 11.23
N ARG A 632 0.64 36.52 11.64
CA ARG A 632 -0.53 36.56 10.75
C ARG A 632 -0.95 37.97 10.30
N THR A 633 -0.72 38.99 11.12
CA THR A 633 -1.34 40.32 10.99
C THR A 633 -0.33 41.46 10.95
N GLY A 634 0.92 41.22 11.34
CA GLY A 634 1.95 42.26 11.52
C GLY A 634 1.72 43.14 12.75
N GLU A 635 0.72 42.86 13.58
CA GLU A 635 0.45 43.58 14.84
C GLU A 635 1.68 43.47 15.76
N ILE A 636 2.03 44.57 16.45
CA ILE A 636 3.22 44.67 17.30
C ILE A 636 2.82 45.05 18.73
N GLY A 637 3.48 44.48 19.73
CA GLY A 637 3.30 44.83 21.13
C GLY A 637 1.96 44.36 21.70
N ALA A 638 1.26 45.22 22.43
CA ALA A 638 -0.03 44.88 23.04
C ALA A 638 -1.09 44.45 22.00
N ASP A 639 -1.07 45.02 20.79
CA ASP A 639 -1.99 44.65 19.71
C ASP A 639 -1.74 43.21 19.23
N ALA A 640 -0.49 42.75 19.24
CA ALA A 640 -0.12 41.35 18.94
C ALA A 640 -0.68 40.35 19.96
N LEU A 641 -1.09 40.83 21.15
CA LEU A 641 -1.72 40.05 22.22
C LEU A 641 -3.25 40.19 22.23
N ALA A 642 -3.83 41.12 21.46
CA ALA A 642 -5.26 41.39 21.43
C ALA A 642 -6.06 40.36 20.61
N LEU A 643 -7.36 40.22 20.90
CA LEU A 643 -8.26 39.29 20.20
C LEU A 643 -8.77 39.89 18.88
N ALA A 644 -7.91 39.90 17.86
CA ALA A 644 -8.33 40.06 16.46
C ALA A 644 -9.19 38.85 16.06
N ALA A 645 -10.50 39.07 15.94
CA ALA A 645 -11.48 38.01 15.66
C ALA A 645 -11.24 37.32 14.30
N GLY A 646 -11.61 36.04 14.21
CA GLY A 646 -11.38 35.18 13.05
C GLY A 646 -10.01 34.49 13.06
N VAL A 647 -9.93 33.26 12.54
CA VAL A 647 -8.80 32.31 12.66
C VAL A 647 -8.44 31.80 11.25
N TRP A 648 -7.16 31.73 10.84
CA TRP A 648 -6.27 30.53 10.77
C TRP A 648 -4.89 30.93 10.16
N PRO A 649 -3.90 30.03 9.82
CA PRO A 649 -3.37 28.82 10.45
C PRO A 649 -1.80 28.82 10.55
N GLY A 650 -1.15 27.63 10.58
CA GLY A 650 0.29 27.35 10.83
C GLY A 650 1.25 27.34 9.61
N SER A 651 2.18 26.36 9.52
CA SER A 651 3.38 26.24 8.63
C SER A 651 4.71 26.79 9.23
N ALA A 652 5.94 26.34 8.88
CA ALA A 652 6.48 25.08 8.31
C ALA A 652 8.05 25.10 8.28
N HIS A 653 8.70 24.02 7.78
CA HIS A 653 9.99 23.91 7.01
C HIS A 653 10.90 22.71 7.46
N ALA A 654 11.86 22.16 6.68
CA ALA A 654 11.86 21.61 5.29
C ALA A 654 13.30 21.21 4.79
N GLN A 655 13.36 20.40 3.69
CA GLN A 655 14.47 20.16 2.72
C GLN A 655 15.49 19.00 2.95
N ALA A 656 16.10 18.32 1.94
CA ALA A 656 15.73 17.89 0.55
C ALA A 656 16.88 17.10 -0.19
N GLN A 657 16.55 16.42 -1.33
CA GLN A 657 17.40 15.96 -2.48
C GLN A 657 18.21 14.61 -2.42
N VAL A 658 18.57 13.89 -3.53
CA VAL A 658 17.84 13.44 -4.77
C VAL A 658 18.64 12.42 -5.67
N THR A 659 18.11 11.20 -5.92
CA THR A 659 18.19 10.25 -7.11
C THR A 659 19.56 9.87 -7.81
N PRO A 660 19.70 8.93 -8.80
CA PRO A 660 18.79 7.89 -9.41
C PRO A 660 19.36 6.46 -9.83
N LEU A 661 18.46 5.60 -10.37
CA LEU A 661 18.58 4.50 -11.39
C LEU A 661 18.55 2.97 -11.05
N GLN A 662 17.46 2.32 -11.52
CA GLN A 662 17.31 1.09 -12.36
C GLN A 662 17.15 -0.40 -11.88
N SER A 663 16.07 -1.01 -12.43
CA SER A 663 15.83 -2.39 -12.97
C SER A 663 15.79 -3.67 -12.09
N GLU A 664 14.57 -4.03 -11.68
CA GLU A 664 13.79 -5.27 -11.97
C GLU A 664 14.43 -6.67 -12.18
N ALA A 665 13.87 -7.69 -11.50
CA ALA A 665 13.35 -8.97 -12.08
C ALA A 665 12.55 -9.79 -11.02
N VAL A 666 11.65 -10.71 -11.42
CA VAL A 666 10.71 -11.48 -10.55
C VAL A 666 10.40 -12.89 -11.15
N ALA A 667 10.17 -13.93 -10.32
CA ALA A 667 9.15 -15.02 -10.49
C ALA A 667 9.53 -16.46 -9.98
N VAL A 668 8.86 -16.91 -8.89
CA VAL A 668 7.83 -18.00 -8.80
C VAL A 668 7.95 -19.33 -9.61
N GLU A 669 7.87 -20.47 -8.86
CA GLU A 669 7.25 -21.83 -9.06
C GLU A 669 7.12 -22.58 -10.42
N PRO A 670 6.99 -23.94 -10.39
CA PRO A 670 6.10 -24.65 -11.35
C PRO A 670 5.37 -25.96 -10.88
N LEU A 671 4.07 -26.11 -11.22
CA LEU A 671 3.37 -27.39 -11.60
C LEU A 671 3.09 -28.45 -10.49
N GLN A 672 2.45 -29.62 -10.71
CA GLN A 672 1.97 -30.44 -11.87
C GLN A 672 0.70 -31.27 -11.44
N ASP A 673 -0.05 -32.15 -12.15
CA ASP A 673 -0.21 -32.73 -13.52
C ASP A 673 -1.71 -33.18 -13.68
N PRO A 674 -2.28 -33.54 -14.88
CA PRO A 674 -2.41 -34.98 -15.21
C PRO A 674 -2.53 -35.38 -16.73
N THR A 675 -1.54 -36.11 -17.23
CA THR A 675 -1.54 -37.25 -18.21
C THR A 675 -2.63 -37.45 -19.29
N ALA A 676 -2.19 -37.73 -20.53
CA ALA A 676 -2.81 -38.68 -21.49
C ALA A 676 -1.74 -39.35 -22.39
N ALA A 677 -2.06 -40.47 -23.08
CA ALA A 677 -1.06 -41.41 -23.64
C ALA A 677 -0.64 -41.20 -25.12
N ALA A 678 0.49 -41.82 -25.51
CA ALA A 678 1.24 -41.58 -26.77
C ALA A 678 1.46 -42.84 -27.63
N PRO A 679 2.00 -42.70 -28.87
CA PRO A 679 2.72 -43.75 -29.60
C PRO A 679 4.26 -43.57 -29.53
N ALA A 680 5.00 -44.67 -29.65
CA ALA A 680 6.47 -44.72 -29.57
C ALA A 680 7.09 -45.14 -30.94
N ALA A 681 8.40 -45.02 -31.22
CA ALA A 681 9.51 -44.47 -30.46
C ALA A 681 10.61 -43.97 -31.42
N ALA A 682 11.46 -43.06 -30.94
CA ALA A 682 12.83 -42.88 -31.44
C ALA A 682 13.76 -42.74 -30.22
N GLU A 683 14.88 -43.47 -30.19
CA GLU A 683 15.81 -43.46 -29.04
C GLU A 683 16.65 -42.18 -29.00
N ALA A 684 16.04 -41.11 -28.49
CA ALA A 684 16.76 -40.00 -27.87
C ALA A 684 17.20 -40.42 -26.45
N ALA A 685 18.40 -40.00 -26.04
CA ALA A 685 18.90 -40.24 -24.69
C ALA A 685 17.98 -39.58 -23.65
N ALA A 686 17.63 -40.32 -22.58
CA ALA A 686 16.71 -39.84 -21.56
C ALA A 686 17.27 -38.59 -20.85
N ALA A 687 16.50 -37.50 -20.88
CA ALA A 687 16.78 -36.30 -20.11
C ALA A 687 16.69 -36.60 -18.59
N PRO A 688 17.46 -35.89 -17.74
CA PRO A 688 17.40 -36.08 -16.29
C PRO A 688 16.00 -35.71 -15.76
N ALA A 689 15.29 -36.70 -15.20
CA ALA A 689 13.97 -36.48 -14.62
C ALA A 689 14.08 -35.84 -13.22
N TYR A 690 13.40 -34.72 -13.05
CA TYR A 690 13.12 -34.07 -11.77
C TYR A 690 11.61 -33.84 -11.66
N ASP A 691 11.06 -33.91 -10.45
CA ASP A 691 9.65 -33.60 -10.22
C ASP A 691 9.45 -32.08 -10.25
N HIS A 692 8.45 -31.59 -10.98
CA HIS A 692 8.23 -30.14 -11.08
C HIS A 692 7.65 -29.56 -9.79
N GLY A 693 6.76 -30.27 -9.08
CA GLY A 693 6.18 -29.79 -7.82
C GLY A 693 7.22 -29.63 -6.71
N ASP A 694 8.25 -30.49 -6.68
CA ASP A 694 9.43 -30.31 -5.83
C ASP A 694 10.19 -29.02 -6.19
N VAL A 695 10.33 -28.70 -7.48
CA VAL A 695 10.91 -27.44 -7.95
C VAL A 695 10.05 -26.22 -7.54
N ALA A 696 8.71 -26.32 -7.57
CA ALA A 696 7.84 -25.24 -7.09
C ALA A 696 8.04 -24.99 -5.61
N TRP A 697 7.93 -26.06 -4.83
CA TRP A 697 8.06 -26.00 -3.38
C TRP A 697 9.40 -25.43 -2.96
N MET A 698 10.49 -25.78 -3.65
CA MET A 698 11.83 -25.29 -3.34
C MET A 698 12.09 -23.85 -3.82
N LEU A 699 11.50 -23.39 -4.92
CA LEU A 699 11.55 -21.97 -5.33
C LEU A 699 10.79 -21.09 -4.32
N THR A 700 9.54 -21.45 -3.98
CA THR A 700 8.74 -20.71 -3.00
C THR A 700 9.35 -20.80 -1.60
N SER A 701 9.92 -21.93 -1.19
CA SER A 701 10.66 -22.05 0.07
C SER A 701 11.88 -21.13 0.11
N THR A 702 12.66 -21.06 -0.98
CA THR A 702 13.80 -20.13 -1.08
C THR A 702 13.36 -18.66 -0.96
N LEU A 703 12.26 -18.29 -1.63
CA LEU A 703 11.68 -16.94 -1.56
C LEU A 703 11.16 -16.59 -0.14
N LEU A 704 10.54 -17.56 0.54
CA LEU A 704 10.09 -17.40 1.93
C LEU A 704 11.26 -17.20 2.90
N VAL A 705 12.38 -17.92 2.75
CA VAL A 705 13.57 -17.66 3.58
C VAL A 705 14.18 -16.29 3.28
N LEU A 706 14.23 -15.87 2.00
CA LEU A 706 14.68 -14.52 1.61
C LEU A 706 13.85 -13.42 2.29
N LEU A 707 12.51 -13.56 2.32
CA LEU A 707 11.58 -12.68 3.05
C LEU A 707 11.87 -12.68 4.57
N MET A 708 12.28 -13.83 5.12
CA MET A 708 12.65 -13.95 6.54
C MET A 708 13.95 -13.23 6.88
N VAL A 709 14.94 -13.17 5.98
CA VAL A 709 16.19 -12.42 6.24
C VAL A 709 16.04 -10.92 5.97
N VAL A 710 15.65 -10.55 4.75
CA VAL A 710 15.90 -9.19 4.23
C VAL A 710 15.00 -8.14 4.90
N PRO A 711 13.66 -8.28 4.93
CA PRO A 711 12.81 -7.46 5.78
C PRO A 711 12.56 -8.06 7.17
N GLY A 712 12.40 -9.38 7.32
CA GLY A 712 11.97 -10.01 8.58
C GLY A 712 12.95 -9.80 9.74
N LEU A 713 14.15 -10.35 9.62
CA LEU A 713 15.22 -10.21 10.63
C LEU A 713 15.63 -8.75 10.82
N ALA A 714 15.67 -7.99 9.73
CA ALA A 714 16.03 -6.58 9.73
C ALA A 714 15.06 -5.73 10.56
N LEU A 715 13.74 -5.87 10.38
CA LEU A 715 12.74 -5.19 11.20
C LEU A 715 12.72 -5.71 12.64
N PHE A 716 12.95 -7.01 12.85
CA PHE A 716 13.01 -7.61 14.19
C PHE A 716 14.15 -7.02 15.04
N TYR A 717 15.39 -7.02 14.53
CA TYR A 717 16.54 -6.43 15.23
C TYR A 717 16.53 -4.90 15.21
N GLY A 718 16.05 -4.28 14.12
CA GLY A 718 15.90 -2.83 14.01
C GLY A 718 14.97 -2.27 15.08
N GLY A 719 13.77 -2.84 15.25
CA GLY A 719 12.83 -2.45 16.30
C GLY A 719 13.39 -2.55 17.72
N LEU A 720 14.27 -3.52 17.97
CA LEU A 720 14.91 -3.79 19.26
C LEU A 720 16.01 -2.79 19.66
N VAL A 721 16.66 -2.12 18.71
CA VAL A 721 17.70 -1.11 19.02
C VAL A 721 17.13 0.28 19.28
N ARG A 722 17.98 1.22 19.72
CA ARG A 722 17.63 2.64 19.87
C ARG A 722 17.53 3.29 18.49
N SER A 723 16.69 4.32 18.37
CA SER A 723 16.31 4.99 17.10
C SER A 723 17.47 5.51 16.24
N LYS A 724 18.62 5.80 16.87
CA LYS A 724 19.87 6.29 16.26
C LYS A 724 20.82 5.20 15.70
N ASN A 725 20.36 3.95 15.69
CA ASN A 725 21.12 2.77 15.29
C ASN A 725 20.31 1.83 14.38
N VAL A 726 19.17 2.29 13.85
CA VAL A 726 18.21 1.45 13.13
C VAL A 726 18.71 1.21 11.73
N LEU A 727 19.06 2.25 10.97
CA LEU A 727 19.58 2.12 9.60
C LEU A 727 20.84 1.24 9.59
N SER A 728 21.75 1.46 10.54
CA SER A 728 22.99 0.69 10.65
C SER A 728 22.73 -0.81 10.89
N VAL A 729 21.67 -1.19 11.61
CA VAL A 729 21.27 -2.60 11.77
C VAL A 729 20.67 -3.16 10.48
N LEU A 730 19.78 -2.41 9.82
CA LEU A 730 19.21 -2.81 8.52
C LEU A 730 20.33 -3.02 7.47
N SER A 731 21.25 -2.06 7.33
CA SER A 731 22.40 -2.14 6.43
C SER A 731 23.37 -3.26 6.79
N GLN A 732 23.63 -3.51 8.08
CA GLN A 732 24.49 -4.62 8.50
C GLN A 732 23.89 -5.98 8.11
N ILE A 733 22.58 -6.17 8.29
CA ILE A 733 21.90 -7.43 7.94
C ILE A 733 21.90 -7.64 6.43
N LEU A 734 21.51 -6.63 5.65
CA LEU A 734 21.50 -6.69 4.19
C LEU A 734 22.89 -6.96 3.60
N VAL A 735 23.91 -6.20 4.01
CA VAL A 735 25.26 -6.32 3.42
C VAL A 735 25.97 -7.59 3.88
N VAL A 736 25.74 -8.08 5.12
CA VAL A 736 26.24 -9.40 5.55
C VAL A 736 25.58 -10.52 4.77
N PHE A 737 24.28 -10.44 4.51
CA PHE A 737 23.56 -11.43 3.70
C PHE A 737 24.14 -11.50 2.28
N SER A 738 24.20 -10.37 1.56
CA SER A 738 24.74 -10.30 0.20
C SER A 738 26.21 -10.73 0.11
N LEU A 739 27.04 -10.38 1.11
CA LEU A 739 28.42 -10.84 1.20
C LEU A 739 28.51 -12.37 1.27
N VAL A 740 27.69 -13.01 2.10
CA VAL A 740 27.72 -14.47 2.28
C VAL A 740 27.17 -15.21 1.06
N LEU A 741 26.15 -14.68 0.37
CA LEU A 741 25.70 -15.25 -0.91
C LEU A 741 26.83 -15.35 -1.94
N LEU A 742 27.64 -14.28 -2.08
CA LEU A 742 28.77 -14.28 -3.01
C LEU A 742 29.89 -15.25 -2.58
N LEU A 743 30.18 -15.36 -1.28
CA LEU A 743 31.16 -16.33 -0.78
C LEU A 743 30.66 -17.79 -0.90
N TRP A 744 29.35 -18.02 -0.77
CA TRP A 744 28.70 -19.31 -0.98
C TRP A 744 28.86 -19.79 -2.42
N VAL A 745 28.56 -18.94 -3.40
CA VAL A 745 28.75 -19.24 -4.82
C VAL A 745 30.22 -19.38 -5.18
N ALA A 746 31.11 -18.54 -4.64
CA ALA A 746 32.54 -18.56 -4.95
C ALA A 746 33.23 -19.87 -4.54
N TYR A 747 32.97 -20.38 -3.33
CA TYR A 747 33.56 -21.63 -2.83
C TYR A 747 32.73 -22.35 -1.75
N GLY A 748 31.81 -21.66 -1.07
CA GLY A 748 31.12 -22.20 0.10
C GLY A 748 30.27 -23.44 -0.18
N TYR A 749 29.52 -23.45 -1.28
CA TYR A 749 28.75 -24.64 -1.69
C TYR A 749 29.68 -25.84 -1.88
N SER A 750 30.78 -25.67 -2.61
CA SER A 750 31.81 -26.69 -2.83
C SER A 750 32.33 -27.22 -1.49
N ALA A 751 32.75 -26.34 -0.59
CA ALA A 751 33.35 -26.71 0.68
C ALA A 751 32.36 -27.35 1.68
N VAL A 752 31.04 -27.31 1.42
CA VAL A 752 30.02 -28.02 2.20
C VAL A 752 29.55 -29.32 1.55
N PHE A 753 29.30 -29.35 0.23
CA PHE A 753 28.59 -30.47 -0.41
C PHE A 753 29.41 -31.30 -1.42
N SER A 754 30.68 -30.95 -1.69
CA SER A 754 31.60 -31.85 -2.40
C SER A 754 32.27 -32.84 -1.46
N ALA A 755 32.87 -33.90 -2.02
CA ALA A 755 33.61 -34.89 -1.25
C ALA A 755 34.85 -34.27 -0.56
N GLY A 756 35.25 -34.82 0.59
CA GLY A 756 36.37 -34.27 1.36
C GLY A 756 36.76 -35.08 2.58
N ASN A 757 36.94 -34.39 3.70
CA ASN A 757 37.31 -34.94 5.00
C ASN A 757 36.22 -34.62 6.03
N PRO A 758 36.15 -35.28 7.21
CA PRO A 758 35.02 -35.15 8.14
C PRO A 758 34.68 -33.74 8.66
N PHE A 759 35.51 -32.72 8.37
CA PHE A 759 35.31 -31.31 8.71
C PHE A 759 35.04 -30.39 7.50
N PHE A 760 35.44 -30.75 6.27
CA PHE A 760 35.30 -29.89 5.07
C PHE A 760 35.29 -30.70 3.76
N GLY A 761 34.46 -30.28 2.80
CA GLY A 761 34.55 -30.66 1.39
C GLY A 761 35.71 -29.99 0.66
N SER A 762 35.82 -30.24 -0.64
CA SER A 762 36.75 -29.57 -1.55
C SER A 762 36.37 -28.10 -1.76
N PHE A 763 37.33 -27.17 -1.64
CA PHE A 763 37.12 -25.74 -1.91
C PHE A 763 37.13 -25.38 -3.41
N THR A 764 37.48 -26.31 -4.30
CA THR A 764 37.79 -26.03 -5.72
C THR A 764 37.01 -26.86 -6.73
N GLU A 765 36.18 -27.79 -6.28
CA GLU A 765 35.44 -28.73 -7.14
C GLU A 765 34.30 -28.02 -7.85
N PHE A 766 33.39 -27.43 -7.08
CA PHE A 766 32.25 -26.64 -7.51
C PHE A 766 32.45 -25.13 -7.25
N ALA A 767 33.69 -24.66 -7.19
CA ALA A 767 33.99 -23.24 -7.02
C ALA A 767 33.42 -22.42 -8.18
N PHE A 768 32.73 -21.32 -7.88
CA PHE A 768 31.93 -20.54 -8.83
C PHE A 768 30.92 -21.40 -9.61
N LEU A 769 30.40 -22.46 -8.99
CA LEU A 769 29.49 -23.47 -9.59
C LEU A 769 30.04 -24.12 -10.87
N LYS A 770 31.37 -24.25 -10.95
CA LYS A 770 32.07 -24.96 -12.03
C LYS A 770 31.48 -26.37 -12.22
N GLY A 771 30.96 -26.62 -13.42
CA GLY A 771 30.35 -27.90 -13.80
C GLY A 771 28.81 -27.90 -13.78
N PHE A 772 28.17 -26.83 -13.30
CA PHE A 772 26.71 -26.70 -13.24
C PHE A 772 26.18 -26.11 -14.55
N THR A 773 24.96 -26.50 -14.93
CA THR A 773 24.19 -25.95 -16.06
C THR A 773 22.72 -25.85 -15.66
N PRO A 774 21.85 -25.14 -16.40
CA PRO A 774 20.41 -25.07 -16.07
C PRO A 774 19.74 -26.45 -15.98
N GLU A 775 20.29 -27.44 -16.67
CA GLU A 775 19.82 -28.82 -16.77
C GLU A 775 20.56 -29.77 -15.81
N SER A 776 21.52 -29.29 -15.00
CA SER A 776 22.36 -30.18 -14.19
C SER A 776 21.63 -30.68 -12.94
N VAL A 777 21.67 -32.00 -12.76
CA VAL A 777 21.05 -32.73 -11.65
C VAL A 777 22.02 -33.81 -11.17
N GLY A 778 22.33 -33.79 -9.87
CA GLY A 778 23.12 -34.83 -9.20
C GLY A 778 24.39 -34.34 -8.51
N ASN A 779 24.68 -33.03 -8.54
CA ASN A 779 25.74 -32.39 -7.76
C ASN A 779 25.25 -31.93 -6.37
N THR A 780 24.18 -32.55 -5.86
CA THR A 780 23.58 -32.30 -4.54
C THR A 780 23.31 -33.61 -3.79
N PRO A 781 23.15 -33.60 -2.45
CA PRO A 781 22.71 -34.76 -1.70
C PRO A 781 21.27 -35.23 -2.03
N ILE A 782 20.46 -34.36 -2.64
CA ILE A 782 19.05 -34.62 -2.98
C ILE A 782 18.96 -35.11 -4.44
N LYS A 783 18.57 -36.38 -4.61
CA LYS A 783 18.38 -36.97 -5.94
C LYS A 783 17.13 -36.39 -6.60
N GLY A 784 17.26 -35.95 -7.85
CA GLY A 784 16.13 -35.45 -8.64
C GLY A 784 15.75 -33.99 -8.38
N LEU A 785 16.56 -33.22 -7.64
CA LEU A 785 16.39 -31.76 -7.51
C LEU A 785 17.45 -31.03 -8.38
N PRO A 786 17.08 -30.01 -9.18
CA PRO A 786 18.04 -29.24 -9.99
C PRO A 786 19.14 -28.58 -9.14
N ASP A 787 20.39 -28.70 -9.58
CA ASP A 787 21.54 -28.38 -8.73
C ASP A 787 21.57 -26.90 -8.32
N TYR A 788 21.25 -25.98 -9.24
CA TYR A 788 21.16 -24.55 -8.95
C TYR A 788 20.10 -24.21 -7.90
N LEU A 789 19.00 -24.96 -7.82
CA LEU A 789 17.92 -24.70 -6.87
C LEU A 789 18.33 -25.07 -5.44
N PHE A 790 19.03 -26.20 -5.28
CA PHE A 790 19.59 -26.58 -3.99
C PHE A 790 20.72 -25.62 -3.54
N VAL A 791 21.58 -25.17 -4.47
CA VAL A 791 22.58 -24.11 -4.22
C VAL A 791 21.90 -22.84 -3.70
N ALA A 792 20.85 -22.38 -4.38
CA ALA A 792 20.11 -21.18 -4.02
C ALA A 792 19.44 -21.31 -2.65
N PHE A 793 18.72 -22.41 -2.39
CA PHE A 793 18.09 -22.68 -1.10
C PHE A 793 19.10 -22.64 0.05
N GLN A 794 20.18 -23.43 -0.03
CA GLN A 794 21.21 -23.51 1.01
C GLN A 794 22.00 -22.21 1.20
N SER A 795 22.10 -21.36 0.16
CA SER A 795 22.72 -20.04 0.28
C SER A 795 21.99 -19.13 1.28
N THR A 796 20.66 -19.28 1.40
CA THR A 796 19.86 -18.49 2.33
C THR A 796 20.11 -18.87 3.79
N PHE A 797 20.40 -20.14 4.06
CA PHE A 797 20.77 -20.66 5.37
C PHE A 797 22.14 -20.11 5.79
N ALA A 798 23.13 -20.14 4.89
CA ALA A 798 24.43 -19.53 5.11
C ALA A 798 24.33 -18.02 5.43
N GLY A 799 23.55 -17.31 4.61
CA GLY A 799 23.31 -15.88 4.75
C GLY A 799 22.64 -15.52 6.08
N ILE A 800 21.51 -16.16 6.42
CA ILE A 800 20.81 -15.83 7.68
C ILE A 800 21.66 -16.19 8.89
N THR A 801 22.34 -17.35 8.91
CA THR A 801 23.15 -17.77 10.06
C THR A 801 24.18 -16.70 10.42
N THR A 802 24.83 -16.12 9.41
CA THR A 802 25.83 -15.08 9.61
C THR A 802 25.20 -13.73 9.98
N ALA A 803 24.01 -13.42 9.45
CA ALA A 803 23.25 -12.21 9.78
C ALA A 803 22.66 -12.21 11.20
N LEU A 804 22.24 -13.37 11.75
CA LEU A 804 21.74 -13.51 13.13
C LEU A 804 22.73 -12.96 14.17
N ILE A 805 24.03 -13.16 13.95
CA ILE A 805 25.10 -12.75 14.87
C ILE A 805 25.13 -11.23 15.07
N VAL A 806 24.74 -10.46 14.05
CA VAL A 806 24.69 -8.97 14.08
C VAL A 806 23.88 -8.46 15.27
N GLY A 807 22.76 -9.13 15.58
CA GLY A 807 21.88 -8.76 16.69
C GLY A 807 22.56 -8.75 18.05
N ALA A 808 23.66 -9.48 18.26
CA ALA A 808 24.30 -9.59 19.57
C ALA A 808 25.22 -8.39 19.87
N PHE A 809 25.90 -7.87 18.85
CA PHE A 809 26.89 -6.79 18.96
C PHE A 809 26.44 -5.44 18.41
N ALA A 810 25.20 -5.35 17.92
CA ALA A 810 24.59 -4.14 17.39
C ALA A 810 24.70 -2.91 18.31
N GLU A 811 24.62 -1.72 17.70
CA GLU A 811 24.79 -0.38 18.29
C GLU A 811 26.21 0.05 18.70
N ARG A 812 27.25 -0.79 18.52
CA ARG A 812 28.61 -0.49 19.05
C ARG A 812 29.80 -1.08 18.28
N ILE A 813 29.58 -2.01 17.35
CA ILE A 813 30.64 -2.56 16.49
C ILE A 813 30.97 -1.61 15.32
N LYS A 814 32.19 -1.62 14.79
CA LYS A 814 32.51 -0.93 13.53
C LYS A 814 31.96 -1.71 12.33
N PHE A 815 31.34 -1.05 11.36
CA PHE A 815 30.83 -1.70 10.15
C PHE A 815 31.89 -2.55 9.41
N ARG A 816 33.13 -2.03 9.25
CA ARG A 816 34.25 -2.81 8.66
C ARG A 816 34.66 -4.05 9.47
N ALA A 817 34.45 -4.04 10.78
CA ALA A 817 34.69 -5.20 11.63
C ALA A 817 33.59 -6.26 11.46
N VAL A 818 32.34 -5.85 11.22
CA VAL A 818 31.25 -6.78 10.86
C VAL A 818 31.58 -7.53 9.58
N LEU A 819 31.92 -6.84 8.50
CA LEU A 819 32.17 -7.49 7.20
C LEU A 819 33.34 -8.48 7.25
N LEU A 820 34.47 -8.08 7.88
CA LEU A 820 35.63 -8.97 8.02
C LEU A 820 35.35 -10.14 8.97
N PHE A 821 34.60 -9.92 10.04
CA PHE A 821 34.14 -11.00 10.93
C PHE A 821 33.24 -11.98 10.17
N SER A 822 32.20 -11.49 9.49
CA SER A 822 31.22 -12.32 8.78
C SER A 822 31.84 -13.17 7.68
N ALA A 823 32.76 -12.60 6.87
CA ALA A 823 33.47 -13.36 5.85
C ALA A 823 34.30 -14.52 6.44
N LEU A 824 35.10 -14.22 7.48
CA LEU A 824 35.96 -15.22 8.13
C LEU A 824 35.13 -16.26 8.92
N TRP A 825 34.04 -15.84 9.56
CA TRP A 825 33.20 -16.70 10.37
C TRP A 825 32.35 -17.64 9.50
N PHE A 826 31.85 -17.15 8.37
CA PHE A 826 31.28 -18.00 7.33
C PHE A 826 32.28 -19.10 6.90
N THR A 827 33.52 -18.70 6.57
CA THR A 827 34.57 -19.62 6.10
C THR A 827 34.96 -20.68 7.14
N LEU A 828 35.09 -20.29 8.41
CA LEU A 828 35.73 -21.11 9.45
C LEU A 828 34.75 -21.70 10.49
N SER A 829 33.50 -21.25 10.53
CA SER A 829 32.48 -21.73 11.49
C SER A 829 31.18 -22.18 10.82
N TYR A 830 30.70 -21.48 9.78
CA TYR A 830 29.50 -21.95 9.06
C TYR A 830 29.82 -23.16 8.18
N ILE A 831 30.72 -23.01 7.20
CA ILE A 831 31.09 -24.07 6.25
C ILE A 831 31.41 -25.40 6.97
N PRO A 832 32.34 -25.45 7.95
CA PRO A 832 32.64 -26.72 8.60
C PRO A 832 31.46 -27.29 9.37
N MET A 833 30.67 -26.48 10.08
CA MET A 833 29.50 -27.00 10.80
C MET A 833 28.45 -27.57 9.85
N ALA A 834 28.22 -26.92 8.71
CA ALA A 834 27.33 -27.41 7.66
C ALA A 834 27.86 -28.70 7.03
N HIS A 835 29.17 -28.81 6.77
CA HIS A 835 29.76 -30.06 6.25
C HIS A 835 29.68 -31.21 7.28
N ILE A 836 30.05 -30.93 8.53
CA ILE A 836 30.06 -31.89 9.66
C ILE A 836 28.67 -32.50 9.90
N VAL A 837 27.59 -31.75 9.68
CA VAL A 837 26.22 -32.19 9.99
C VAL A 837 25.42 -32.60 8.74
N TRP A 838 25.54 -31.88 7.62
CA TRP A 838 24.75 -32.10 6.40
C TRP A 838 25.57 -32.56 5.18
N GLY A 839 26.85 -32.18 5.10
CA GLY A 839 27.73 -32.50 3.97
C GLY A 839 28.32 -33.91 3.97
N GLY A 840 27.82 -34.81 4.82
CA GLY A 840 28.36 -36.15 5.02
C GLY A 840 29.55 -36.24 5.97
N GLY A 841 29.83 -35.19 6.76
CA GLY A 841 30.89 -35.18 7.75
C GLY A 841 30.54 -35.82 9.10
N TYR A 842 31.41 -35.59 10.09
CA TYR A 842 31.53 -36.39 11.32
C TYR A 842 30.24 -36.58 12.17
N LEU A 843 29.38 -35.57 12.29
CA LEU A 843 28.15 -35.67 13.08
C LEU A 843 26.99 -36.28 12.27
N GLY A 844 26.99 -36.08 10.94
CA GLY A 844 26.09 -36.78 10.02
C GLY A 844 26.34 -38.29 10.04
N GLU A 845 27.61 -38.71 9.95
CA GLU A 845 28.02 -40.13 10.08
C GLU A 845 27.65 -40.72 11.45
N MET A 846 27.67 -39.91 12.52
CA MET A 846 27.24 -40.32 13.87
C MET A 846 25.71 -40.44 14.03
N GLY A 847 24.93 -40.02 13.01
CA GLY A 847 23.48 -40.06 13.05
C GLY A 847 22.83 -38.89 13.81
N ALA A 848 23.48 -37.72 13.88
CA ALA A 848 22.85 -36.52 14.43
C ALA A 848 21.62 -36.11 13.58
N ILE A 849 20.49 -35.81 14.24
CA ILE A 849 19.26 -35.38 13.56
C ILE A 849 19.18 -33.86 13.66
N ASP A 850 19.50 -33.16 12.57
CA ASP A 850 19.30 -31.73 12.47
C ASP A 850 18.63 -31.37 11.13
N PHE A 851 17.29 -31.42 11.14
CA PHE A 851 16.49 -31.35 9.92
C PHE A 851 16.62 -30.01 9.17
N ALA A 852 16.63 -28.88 9.89
CA ALA A 852 16.69 -27.54 9.29
C ALA A 852 17.69 -26.58 9.98
N GLY A 853 18.54 -27.03 10.91
CA GLY A 853 19.68 -26.24 11.40
C GLY A 853 19.59 -25.75 12.85
N GLY A 854 19.02 -26.52 13.77
CA GLY A 854 19.15 -26.25 15.20
C GLY A 854 20.62 -26.11 15.62
N THR A 855 21.50 -26.99 15.13
CA THR A 855 22.95 -26.94 15.41
C THR A 855 23.67 -26.00 14.44
N VAL A 856 23.55 -26.23 13.13
CA VAL A 856 24.32 -25.52 12.08
C VAL A 856 24.01 -24.03 12.04
N VAL A 857 22.75 -23.65 12.29
CA VAL A 857 22.26 -22.27 12.25
C VAL A 857 22.13 -21.70 13.67
N HIS A 858 21.19 -22.19 14.47
CA HIS A 858 20.77 -21.48 15.69
C HIS A 858 21.78 -21.55 16.84
N ILE A 859 22.34 -22.72 17.14
CA ILE A 859 23.39 -22.85 18.17
C ILE A 859 24.68 -22.19 17.68
N ASN A 860 25.10 -22.45 16.44
CA ASN A 860 26.32 -21.89 15.85
C ASN A 860 26.32 -20.35 15.91
N ALA A 861 25.26 -19.70 15.41
CA ALA A 861 25.11 -18.24 15.45
C ALA A 861 24.84 -17.69 16.87
N GLY A 862 24.06 -18.40 17.70
CA GLY A 862 23.78 -17.99 19.08
C GLY A 862 25.05 -17.95 19.94
N VAL A 863 25.90 -18.97 19.85
CA VAL A 863 27.19 -19.03 20.55
C VAL A 863 28.17 -17.99 19.99
N ALA A 864 28.21 -17.80 18.68
CA ALA A 864 29.01 -16.74 18.06
C ALA A 864 28.57 -15.35 18.55
N GLY A 865 27.25 -15.13 18.67
CA GLY A 865 26.66 -13.90 19.21
C GLY A 865 27.07 -13.66 20.67
N LEU A 866 27.01 -14.69 21.52
CA LEU A 866 27.43 -14.62 22.92
C LEU A 866 28.91 -14.19 23.04
N VAL A 867 29.80 -14.86 22.31
CA VAL A 867 31.24 -14.57 22.36
C VAL A 867 31.54 -13.17 21.80
N ALA A 868 30.91 -12.80 20.69
CA ALA A 868 31.07 -11.46 20.12
C ALA A 868 30.54 -10.35 21.05
N ALA A 869 29.42 -10.56 21.74
CA ALA A 869 28.89 -9.62 22.72
C ALA A 869 29.83 -9.43 23.93
N TRP A 870 30.56 -10.46 24.36
CA TRP A 870 31.65 -10.30 25.35
C TRP A 870 32.85 -9.53 24.78
N PHE A 871 33.33 -9.88 23.59
CA PHE A 871 34.54 -9.28 22.98
C PHE A 871 34.38 -7.80 22.58
N VAL A 872 33.19 -7.39 22.14
CA VAL A 872 32.85 -5.98 21.85
C VAL A 872 32.49 -5.21 23.14
N GLY A 873 32.17 -5.94 24.22
CA GLY A 873 31.78 -5.41 25.52
C GLY A 873 30.32 -4.92 25.56
N LYS A 874 29.95 -4.23 26.64
CA LYS A 874 28.57 -3.74 26.88
C LYS A 874 28.31 -2.39 26.26
N ARG A 875 27.08 -2.09 25.84
CA ARG A 875 26.66 -0.75 25.36
C ARG A 875 26.77 0.31 26.45
N LEU A 876 27.05 1.55 26.06
CA LEU A 876 26.96 2.72 26.93
C LEU A 876 25.54 2.86 27.48
N GLY A 877 25.44 3.00 28.80
CA GLY A 877 24.20 3.00 29.57
C GLY A 877 23.72 1.63 30.05
N TYR A 878 24.28 0.51 29.59
CA TYR A 878 23.81 -0.82 30.01
C TYR A 878 23.93 -1.02 31.53
N GLY A 879 22.82 -1.33 32.19
CA GLY A 879 22.75 -1.47 33.65
C GLY A 879 22.86 -0.16 34.44
N GLN A 880 22.80 1.00 33.76
CA GLN A 880 22.77 2.33 34.36
C GLN A 880 21.50 3.10 33.93
N THR A 881 21.09 2.96 32.66
CA THR A 881 19.90 3.59 32.08
C THR A 881 19.10 2.57 31.26
N ALA A 882 17.79 2.77 31.17
CA ALA A 882 16.90 1.83 30.51
C ALA A 882 17.06 1.89 28.98
N LEU A 883 17.80 0.93 28.42
CA LEU A 883 17.95 0.73 26.97
C LEU A 883 16.67 0.10 26.40
N LYS A 884 15.61 0.89 26.26
CA LYS A 884 14.31 0.45 25.72
C LYS A 884 14.36 0.36 24.17
N PRO A 885 13.66 -0.60 23.55
CA PRO A 885 13.45 -0.67 22.10
C PRO A 885 12.80 0.62 21.59
N HIS A 886 13.20 1.12 20.43
CA HIS A 886 12.60 2.34 19.88
C HIS A 886 11.22 2.09 19.27
N ASN A 887 10.99 0.90 18.67
CA ASN A 887 9.75 0.58 17.97
C ASN A 887 9.38 -0.91 18.16
N VAL A 888 8.51 -1.17 19.15
CA VAL A 888 7.98 -2.51 19.42
C VAL A 888 7.07 -3.02 18.29
N PRO A 889 6.21 -2.20 17.64
CA PRO A 889 5.52 -2.61 16.41
C PRO A 889 6.44 -3.12 15.29
N PHE A 890 7.57 -2.47 14.99
CA PHE A 890 8.55 -2.99 14.03
C PHE A 890 9.13 -4.34 14.46
N THR A 891 9.42 -4.50 15.76
CA THR A 891 9.85 -5.80 16.31
C THR A 891 8.77 -6.87 16.10
N TYR A 892 7.50 -6.52 16.31
CA TYR A 892 6.39 -7.45 16.12
C TYR A 892 6.19 -7.83 14.64
N ILE A 893 6.20 -6.86 13.72
CA ILE A 893 6.09 -7.10 12.27
C ILE A 893 7.25 -7.99 11.79
N GLY A 894 8.49 -7.69 12.20
CA GLY A 894 9.65 -8.52 11.89
C GLY A 894 9.50 -9.95 12.40
N ALA A 895 8.99 -10.16 13.62
CA ALA A 895 8.72 -11.51 14.15
C ALA A 895 7.64 -12.26 13.37
N MET A 896 6.61 -11.59 12.86
CA MET A 896 5.57 -12.23 12.03
C MET A 896 6.09 -12.57 10.63
N LEU A 897 6.91 -11.71 10.03
CA LEU A 897 7.61 -12.02 8.77
C LEU A 897 8.59 -13.19 8.92
N LEU A 898 9.30 -13.25 10.05
CA LEU A 898 10.13 -14.39 10.41
C LEU A 898 9.30 -15.68 10.51
N TRP A 899 8.13 -15.66 11.16
CA TRP A 899 7.23 -16.82 11.24
C TRP A 899 6.78 -17.29 9.84
N VAL A 900 6.31 -16.38 8.98
CA VAL A 900 5.89 -16.72 7.61
C VAL A 900 7.05 -17.29 6.79
N GLY A 901 8.22 -16.67 6.85
CA GLY A 901 9.41 -17.16 6.13
C GLY A 901 9.93 -18.51 6.65
N TRP A 902 9.70 -18.81 7.92
CA TRP A 902 10.12 -20.07 8.54
C TRP A 902 9.42 -21.32 8.00
N PHE A 903 8.29 -21.17 7.28
CA PHE A 903 7.69 -22.30 6.56
C PHE A 903 8.60 -22.75 5.40
N GLY A 904 9.15 -21.81 4.64
CA GLY A 904 10.19 -22.12 3.64
C GLY A 904 11.46 -22.68 4.28
N PHE A 905 11.81 -22.24 5.49
CA PHE A 905 12.98 -22.76 6.21
C PHE A 905 12.77 -24.21 6.68
N ASN A 906 11.77 -24.45 7.53
CA ASN A 906 11.55 -25.75 8.18
C ASN A 906 10.92 -26.79 7.25
N ALA A 907 9.93 -26.41 6.43
CA ALA A 907 9.23 -27.36 5.55
C ALA A 907 9.86 -27.45 4.15
N GLY A 908 10.54 -26.38 3.67
CA GLY A 908 11.44 -26.48 2.52
C GLY A 908 12.65 -27.39 2.77
N SER A 909 13.08 -27.56 4.02
CA SER A 909 14.16 -28.52 4.36
C SER A 909 13.78 -30.00 4.14
N ALA A 910 12.53 -30.32 3.80
CA ALA A 910 12.17 -31.64 3.27
C ALA A 910 12.68 -31.88 1.83
N ALA A 911 13.07 -30.83 1.12
CA ALA A 911 13.52 -30.81 -0.27
C ALA A 911 12.52 -31.32 -1.33
N ALA A 912 11.28 -31.62 -0.92
CA ALA A 912 10.20 -32.14 -1.76
C ALA A 912 8.82 -31.66 -1.27
N ALA A 913 7.81 -31.69 -2.13
CA ALA A 913 6.43 -31.22 -1.90
C ALA A 913 5.55 -32.29 -1.20
N ASP A 914 6.05 -32.89 -0.11
CA ASP A 914 5.61 -34.21 0.34
C ASP A 914 4.93 -34.26 1.74
N THR A 915 4.74 -35.49 2.24
CA THR A 915 4.24 -35.76 3.60
C THR A 915 5.19 -35.32 4.72
N VAL A 916 6.51 -35.32 4.50
CA VAL A 916 7.51 -34.81 5.46
C VAL A 916 7.50 -33.28 5.49
N ALA A 917 7.38 -32.61 4.35
CA ALA A 917 7.11 -31.17 4.28
C ALA A 917 5.82 -30.80 5.02
N SER A 918 4.75 -31.57 4.79
CA SER A 918 3.45 -31.40 5.47
C SER A 918 3.56 -31.54 7.00
N LEU A 919 4.32 -32.53 7.49
CA LEU A 919 4.60 -32.72 8.92
C LEU A 919 5.43 -31.56 9.49
N ALA A 920 6.49 -31.16 8.79
CA ALA A 920 7.36 -30.05 9.19
C ALA A 920 6.59 -28.71 9.25
N PHE A 921 5.66 -28.48 8.33
CA PHE A 921 4.77 -27.32 8.33
C PHE A 921 3.87 -27.31 9.58
N LEU A 922 3.14 -28.40 9.84
CA LEU A 922 2.26 -28.53 11.00
C LEU A 922 3.01 -28.38 12.33
N ASN A 923 4.18 -29.02 12.45
CA ASN A 923 5.03 -28.91 13.64
C ASN A 923 5.54 -27.48 13.84
N THR A 924 5.83 -26.75 12.76
CA THR A 924 6.24 -25.33 12.81
C THR A 924 5.12 -24.42 13.30
N VAL A 925 3.86 -24.68 12.93
CA VAL A 925 2.69 -23.96 13.52
C VAL A 925 2.58 -24.27 15.01
N LEU A 926 2.54 -25.56 15.37
CA LEU A 926 2.19 -26.01 16.73
C LEU A 926 3.25 -25.64 17.78
N ALA A 927 4.54 -25.82 17.48
CA ALA A 927 5.60 -25.43 18.40
C ALA A 927 5.63 -23.92 18.64
N THR A 928 5.38 -23.12 17.60
CA THR A 928 5.35 -21.65 17.69
C THR A 928 4.18 -21.17 18.55
N ALA A 929 2.99 -21.72 18.33
CA ALA A 929 1.82 -21.43 19.17
C ALA A 929 2.06 -21.82 20.65
N ALA A 930 2.62 -23.00 20.90
CA ALA A 930 2.95 -23.47 22.25
C ALA A 930 4.02 -22.59 22.93
N ALA A 931 5.01 -22.11 22.19
CA ALA A 931 6.06 -21.23 22.70
C ALA A 931 5.55 -19.82 23.03
N VAL A 932 4.65 -19.26 22.22
CA VAL A 932 3.98 -17.98 22.52
C VAL A 932 3.17 -18.08 23.82
N LEU A 933 2.40 -19.16 23.99
CA LEU A 933 1.62 -19.40 25.20
C LEU A 933 2.53 -19.64 26.43
N GLY A 934 3.59 -20.43 26.28
CA GLY A 934 4.59 -20.66 27.33
C GLY A 934 5.27 -19.35 27.77
N TRP A 935 5.74 -18.54 26.83
CA TRP A 935 6.40 -17.27 27.11
C TRP A 935 5.45 -16.29 27.81
N THR A 936 4.25 -16.09 27.26
CA THR A 936 3.28 -15.12 27.80
C THR A 936 2.76 -15.54 29.18
N LEU A 937 2.60 -16.84 29.45
CA LEU A 937 2.28 -17.36 30.78
C LEU A 937 3.40 -17.09 31.79
N VAL A 938 4.66 -17.35 31.43
CA VAL A 938 5.80 -17.07 32.33
C VAL A 938 5.93 -15.56 32.57
N GLU A 939 5.67 -14.69 31.59
CA GLU A 939 5.63 -13.24 31.81
C GLU A 939 4.46 -12.80 32.71
N ALA A 940 3.26 -13.37 32.53
CA ALA A 940 2.12 -13.09 33.39
C ALA A 940 2.42 -13.46 34.86
N ILE A 941 3.04 -14.62 35.10
CA ILE A 941 3.41 -15.09 36.44
C ILE A 941 4.58 -14.27 37.03
N SER A 942 5.65 -14.04 36.27
CA SER A 942 6.90 -13.45 36.80
C SER A 942 6.98 -11.92 36.75
N LYS A 943 6.15 -11.27 35.92
CA LYS A 943 6.13 -9.81 35.70
C LYS A 943 4.75 -9.20 35.96
N GLY A 944 3.76 -10.02 36.34
CA GLY A 944 2.37 -9.61 36.60
C GLY A 944 1.53 -9.27 35.35
N LYS A 945 2.13 -9.29 34.16
CA LYS A 945 1.44 -9.04 32.88
C LYS A 945 2.25 -9.60 31.69
N PRO A 946 1.59 -10.18 30.66
CA PRO A 946 2.23 -10.52 29.41
C PRO A 946 2.59 -9.25 28.61
N SER A 947 3.48 -9.39 27.61
CA SER A 947 3.83 -8.29 26.70
C SER A 947 3.85 -8.72 25.24
N ALA A 948 3.51 -7.80 24.32
CA ALA A 948 3.57 -8.06 22.87
C ALA A 948 5.01 -8.37 22.38
N LEU A 949 6.00 -7.71 22.98
CA LEU A 949 7.43 -8.03 22.76
C LEU A 949 7.78 -9.44 23.24
N GLY A 950 7.21 -9.88 24.37
CA GLY A 950 7.36 -11.23 24.88
C GLY A 950 6.70 -12.26 23.97
N ALA A 951 5.47 -12.01 23.50
CA ALA A 951 4.79 -12.86 22.52
C ALA A 951 5.61 -13.02 21.22
N ALA A 952 6.12 -11.91 20.67
CA ALA A 952 7.01 -11.94 19.50
C ALA A 952 8.31 -12.73 19.75
N SER A 953 8.92 -12.57 20.93
CA SER A 953 10.13 -13.34 21.33
C SER A 953 9.82 -14.83 21.53
N GLY A 954 8.64 -15.15 22.06
CA GLY A 954 8.13 -16.51 22.22
C GLY A 954 7.85 -17.21 20.89
N ALA A 955 7.36 -16.48 19.89
CA ALA A 955 7.21 -17.02 18.54
C ALA A 955 8.57 -17.46 17.98
N VAL A 956 9.57 -16.56 17.98
CA VAL A 956 10.93 -16.89 17.51
C VAL A 956 11.55 -18.04 18.32
N ALA A 957 11.33 -18.11 19.64
CA ALA A 957 11.80 -19.22 20.47
C ALA A 957 11.20 -20.58 20.06
N GLY A 958 9.91 -20.63 19.69
CA GLY A 958 9.25 -21.85 19.22
C GLY A 958 9.73 -22.28 17.83
N LEU A 959 9.85 -21.31 16.92
CA LEU A 959 10.37 -21.50 15.55
C LEU A 959 11.79 -22.08 15.57
N VAL A 960 12.69 -21.49 16.37
CA VAL A 960 14.04 -21.98 16.64
C VAL A 960 14.03 -23.38 17.26
N GLY A 961 13.19 -23.59 18.29
CA GLY A 961 13.17 -24.84 19.05
C GLY A 961 12.76 -26.04 18.21
N ILE A 962 11.86 -25.87 17.24
CA ILE A 962 11.38 -26.97 16.39
C ILE A 962 12.24 -27.23 15.14
N THR A 963 13.05 -26.28 14.69
CA THR A 963 13.92 -26.40 13.50
C THR A 963 14.73 -27.71 13.40
N PRO A 964 15.47 -28.19 14.42
CA PRO A 964 16.22 -29.45 14.28
C PRO A 964 15.32 -30.69 14.16
N ALA A 965 14.06 -30.58 14.56
CA ALA A 965 13.14 -31.70 14.77
C ALA A 965 11.98 -31.76 13.75
N CYS A 966 11.69 -30.67 13.03
CA CYS A 966 10.38 -30.41 12.42
C CYS A 966 9.87 -31.53 11.48
N GLY A 967 10.69 -32.08 10.58
CA GLY A 967 10.30 -33.21 9.73
C GLY A 967 10.40 -34.60 10.37
N THR A 968 10.65 -34.70 11.68
CA THR A 968 10.91 -35.99 12.36
C THR A 968 10.12 -36.26 13.63
N VAL A 969 9.53 -35.24 14.26
CA VAL A 969 8.74 -35.39 15.50
C VAL A 969 7.25 -35.45 15.22
N GLY A 970 6.47 -36.04 16.12
CA GLY A 970 5.02 -35.97 16.06
C GLY A 970 4.46 -34.61 16.51
N PRO A 971 3.22 -34.24 16.13
CA PRO A 971 2.55 -33.00 16.56
C PRO A 971 2.58 -32.73 18.07
N LEU A 972 2.42 -33.78 18.89
CA LEU A 972 2.52 -33.66 20.35
C LEU A 972 3.95 -33.33 20.82
N GLY A 973 4.96 -33.94 20.19
CA GLY A 973 6.37 -33.61 20.43
C GLY A 973 6.69 -32.17 20.07
N ALA A 974 6.15 -31.66 18.95
CA ALA A 974 6.30 -30.26 18.55
C ALA A 974 5.69 -29.29 19.58
N ILE A 975 4.49 -29.58 20.09
CA ILE A 975 3.86 -28.79 21.17
C ILE A 975 4.75 -28.76 22.42
N VAL A 976 5.30 -29.91 22.85
CA VAL A 976 6.18 -29.97 24.03
C VAL A 976 7.50 -29.22 23.81
N ILE A 977 8.15 -29.43 22.66
CA ILE A 977 9.38 -28.71 22.28
C ILE A 977 9.14 -27.20 22.28
N GLY A 978 8.07 -26.74 21.65
CA GLY A 978 7.67 -25.33 21.63
C GLY A 978 7.43 -24.75 23.02
N LEU A 979 6.63 -25.44 23.85
CA LEU A 979 6.33 -25.00 25.21
C LEU A 979 7.62 -24.87 26.06
N VAL A 980 8.51 -25.87 26.00
CA VAL A 980 9.79 -25.86 26.74
C VAL A 980 10.73 -24.79 26.20
N ALA A 981 10.87 -24.64 24.89
CA ALA A 981 11.68 -23.58 24.28
C ALA A 981 11.18 -22.18 24.68
N GLY A 982 9.87 -21.94 24.64
CA GLY A 982 9.25 -20.71 25.12
C GLY A 982 9.61 -20.40 26.58
N VAL A 983 9.39 -21.37 27.49
CA VAL A 983 9.69 -21.20 28.92
C VAL A 983 11.18 -20.98 29.20
N VAL A 984 12.05 -21.77 28.58
CA VAL A 984 13.50 -21.73 28.84
C VAL A 984 14.15 -20.49 28.20
N CYS A 985 13.68 -20.02 27.04
CA CYS A 985 14.18 -18.77 26.44
C CYS A 985 13.75 -17.50 27.21
N VAL A 986 12.58 -17.49 27.90
CA VAL A 986 12.26 -16.40 28.86
C VAL A 986 13.32 -16.29 29.96
N TRP A 987 13.85 -17.43 30.40
CA TRP A 987 14.96 -17.50 31.37
C TRP A 987 16.32 -17.20 30.71
N GLY A 988 16.51 -17.58 29.44
CA GLY A 988 17.68 -17.24 28.61
C GLY A 988 17.92 -15.74 28.51
N VAL A 989 16.96 -15.01 27.94
CA VAL A 989 16.98 -13.53 27.88
C VAL A 989 16.84 -12.90 29.28
N THR A 990 16.13 -13.63 30.15
CA THR A 990 15.94 -13.50 31.60
C THR A 990 17.18 -13.49 32.50
N GLY A 991 17.31 -14.56 33.29
CA GLY A 991 18.33 -14.77 34.31
C GLY A 991 19.68 -15.21 33.76
N LEU A 992 19.74 -15.97 32.66
CA LEU A 992 21.01 -16.44 32.10
C LEU A 992 21.85 -15.27 31.58
N LYS A 993 21.25 -14.33 30.85
CA LYS A 993 21.90 -13.07 30.43
C LYS A 993 22.49 -12.27 31.60
N ARG A 994 21.74 -12.14 32.71
CA ARG A 994 22.19 -11.52 33.97
C ARG A 994 23.39 -12.27 34.56
N LEU A 995 23.33 -13.60 34.62
CA LEU A 995 24.35 -14.49 35.18
C LEU A 995 25.67 -14.43 34.39
N LEU A 996 25.59 -14.50 33.06
CA LEU A 996 26.70 -14.34 32.12
C LEU A 996 27.21 -12.88 32.03
N LYS A 997 26.51 -11.94 32.67
CA LYS A 997 26.80 -10.49 32.73
C LYS A 997 27.03 -9.88 31.34
N VAL A 998 26.34 -10.38 30.31
CA VAL A 998 26.57 -10.05 28.90
C VAL A 998 25.49 -9.11 28.34
N ASP A 999 25.88 -8.24 27.42
CA ASP A 999 24.97 -7.36 26.68
C ASP A 999 24.80 -7.82 25.24
N ASP A 1000 24.22 -9.00 25.08
CA ASP A 1000 23.63 -9.43 23.82
C ASP A 1000 22.51 -8.43 23.44
N THR A 1001 22.65 -7.67 22.35
CA THR A 1001 21.74 -6.54 22.08
C THR A 1001 20.30 -7.00 21.81
N ALA A 1002 20.12 -7.99 20.93
CA ALA A 1002 18.83 -8.51 20.47
C ALA A 1002 18.38 -9.80 21.18
N ASP A 1003 19.20 -10.34 22.09
CA ASP A 1003 19.02 -11.65 22.75
C ASP A 1003 19.24 -12.87 21.82
N VAL A 1004 20.20 -12.76 20.90
CA VAL A 1004 20.56 -13.81 19.92
C VAL A 1004 20.92 -15.13 20.60
N PHE A 1005 21.77 -15.11 21.63
CA PHE A 1005 22.08 -16.30 22.42
C PHE A 1005 20.88 -16.74 23.27
N GLY A 1006 20.17 -15.78 23.87
CA GLY A 1006 19.04 -16.04 24.77
C GLY A 1006 17.81 -16.64 24.09
N VAL A 1007 17.69 -16.51 22.76
CA VAL A 1007 16.62 -17.10 21.93
C VAL A 1007 17.17 -18.19 21.00
N HIS A 1008 18.12 -17.88 20.09
CA HIS A 1008 18.63 -18.86 19.11
C HIS A 1008 19.55 -19.89 19.75
N GLY A 1009 20.52 -19.45 20.56
CA GLY A 1009 21.46 -20.36 21.24
C GLY A 1009 20.75 -21.30 22.21
N VAL A 1010 19.99 -20.74 23.16
CA VAL A 1010 19.24 -21.49 24.18
C VAL A 1010 18.12 -22.33 23.55
N GLY A 1011 17.34 -21.77 22.63
CA GLY A 1011 16.25 -22.48 21.95
C GLY A 1011 16.76 -23.62 21.07
N GLY A 1012 17.87 -23.41 20.36
CA GLY A 1012 18.51 -24.42 19.53
C GLY A 1012 19.05 -25.59 20.35
N ILE A 1013 19.68 -25.32 21.50
CA ILE A 1013 20.13 -26.36 22.46
C ILE A 1013 18.94 -27.19 22.95
N VAL A 1014 17.85 -26.53 23.38
CA VAL A 1014 16.63 -27.20 23.84
C VAL A 1014 16.04 -28.06 22.72
N GLY A 1015 15.92 -27.50 21.51
CA GLY A 1015 15.41 -28.20 20.33
C GLY A 1015 16.21 -29.44 20.00
N ALA A 1016 17.52 -29.31 19.77
CA ALA A 1016 18.39 -30.39 19.33
C ALA A 1016 18.41 -31.57 20.33
N ILE A 1017 18.45 -31.30 21.64
CA ILE A 1017 18.40 -32.35 22.67
C ILE A 1017 17.03 -33.04 22.67
N LEU A 1018 15.93 -32.28 22.59
CA LEU A 1018 14.57 -32.85 22.60
C LEU A 1018 14.22 -33.58 21.30
N THR A 1019 14.84 -33.25 20.16
CA THR A 1019 14.77 -34.06 18.92
C THR A 1019 15.14 -35.52 19.21
N GLY A 1020 16.22 -35.76 19.96
CA GLY A 1020 16.65 -37.12 20.34
C GLY A 1020 15.63 -37.92 21.15
N VAL A 1021 14.63 -37.26 21.74
CA VAL A 1021 13.49 -37.89 22.42
C VAL A 1021 12.31 -38.04 21.47
N PHE A 1022 11.82 -36.93 20.90
CA PHE A 1022 10.52 -36.90 20.21
C PHE A 1022 10.54 -37.39 18.76
N SER A 1023 11.71 -37.65 18.17
CA SER A 1023 11.79 -38.31 16.85
C SER A 1023 11.46 -39.81 16.91
N ALA A 1024 11.41 -40.41 18.11
CA ALA A 1024 11.06 -41.82 18.30
C ALA A 1024 9.59 -42.11 17.96
N GLN A 1025 9.34 -43.18 17.19
CA GLN A 1025 7.99 -43.57 16.78
C GLN A 1025 7.06 -43.91 17.95
N SER A 1026 7.60 -44.40 19.07
CA SER A 1026 6.84 -44.65 20.31
C SER A 1026 6.24 -43.37 20.94
N LEU A 1027 6.72 -42.19 20.55
CA LEU A 1027 6.21 -40.87 20.95
C LEU A 1027 5.55 -40.11 19.77
N GLY A 1028 5.29 -40.80 18.67
CA GLY A 1028 4.67 -40.26 17.46
C GLY A 1028 5.64 -39.63 16.45
N GLY A 1029 6.96 -39.77 16.63
CA GLY A 1029 7.96 -39.36 15.65
C GLY A 1029 8.09 -40.32 14.45
N THR A 1030 8.97 -39.99 13.50
CA THR A 1030 9.14 -40.73 12.24
C THR A 1030 10.23 -41.80 12.26
N LYS A 1031 11.06 -41.88 13.32
CA LYS A 1031 12.14 -42.86 13.43
C LYS A 1031 11.65 -44.11 14.18
N ALA A 1032 11.42 -45.18 13.41
CA ALA A 1032 11.19 -46.52 13.95
C ALA A 1032 12.42 -47.03 14.71
N ASP A 1033 12.20 -47.85 15.74
CA ASP A 1033 13.23 -48.52 16.55
C ASP A 1033 14.35 -47.62 17.11
N LEU A 1034 14.08 -46.32 17.27
CA LEU A 1034 15.05 -45.33 17.77
C LEU A 1034 15.34 -45.54 19.26
N ASP A 1035 16.59 -45.91 19.59
CA ASP A 1035 17.10 -45.83 20.97
C ASP A 1035 17.22 -44.35 21.37
N ILE A 1036 16.26 -43.89 22.18
CA ILE A 1036 16.21 -42.53 22.73
C ILE A 1036 17.46 -42.21 23.56
N GLY A 1037 18.01 -43.17 24.30
CA GLY A 1037 19.21 -42.96 25.12
C GLY A 1037 20.44 -42.71 24.25
N HIS A 1038 20.62 -43.52 23.22
CA HIS A 1038 21.68 -43.32 22.23
C HIS A 1038 21.48 -42.02 21.44
N GLN A 1039 20.28 -41.74 20.93
CA GLN A 1039 20.05 -40.57 20.11
C GLN A 1039 20.17 -39.25 20.90
N VAL A 1040 19.71 -39.20 22.16
CA VAL A 1040 19.95 -38.05 23.04
C VAL A 1040 21.45 -37.87 23.30
N TRP A 1041 22.23 -38.94 23.47
CA TRP A 1041 23.68 -38.84 23.59
C TRP A 1041 24.34 -38.27 22.33
N VAL A 1042 23.99 -38.75 21.13
CA VAL A 1042 24.48 -38.19 19.86
C VAL A 1042 24.13 -36.70 19.73
N GLN A 1043 22.92 -36.29 20.12
CA GLN A 1043 22.54 -34.88 20.11
C GLN A 1043 23.33 -34.04 21.13
N VAL A 1044 23.60 -34.56 22.33
CA VAL A 1044 24.44 -33.89 23.33
C VAL A 1044 25.89 -33.73 22.84
N VAL A 1045 26.44 -34.73 22.14
CA VAL A 1045 27.76 -34.64 21.49
C VAL A 1045 27.74 -33.60 20.36
N SER A 1046 26.71 -33.62 19.52
CA SER A 1046 26.51 -32.65 18.42
C SER A 1046 26.47 -31.21 18.95
N VAL A 1047 25.60 -30.93 19.91
CA VAL A 1047 25.50 -29.63 20.60
C VAL A 1047 26.84 -29.23 21.24
N GLY A 1048 27.50 -30.15 21.94
CA GLY A 1048 28.79 -29.89 22.60
C GLY A 1048 29.89 -29.49 21.60
N LEU A 1049 29.98 -30.20 20.48
CA LEU A 1049 30.92 -29.91 19.40
C LEU A 1049 30.60 -28.53 18.77
N THR A 1050 29.34 -28.25 18.44
CA THR A 1050 28.92 -26.96 17.88
C THR A 1050 29.27 -25.79 18.81
N VAL A 1051 28.99 -25.93 20.12
CA VAL A 1051 29.28 -24.89 21.12
C VAL A 1051 30.79 -24.64 21.23
N VAL A 1052 31.61 -25.69 21.30
CA VAL A 1052 33.07 -25.54 21.41
C VAL A 1052 33.68 -24.97 20.13
N TRP A 1053 33.28 -25.48 18.95
CA TRP A 1053 33.79 -25.02 17.65
C TRP A 1053 33.47 -23.55 17.42
N SER A 1054 32.19 -23.18 17.52
CA SER A 1054 31.74 -21.79 17.33
C SER A 1054 32.44 -20.85 18.31
N ALA A 1055 32.50 -21.19 19.61
CA ALA A 1055 33.13 -20.32 20.61
C ALA A 1055 34.62 -20.09 20.34
N VAL A 1056 35.37 -21.14 19.99
CA VAL A 1056 36.82 -21.04 19.72
C VAL A 1056 37.09 -20.28 18.42
N VAL A 1057 36.39 -20.60 17.33
CA VAL A 1057 36.56 -19.94 16.04
C VAL A 1057 36.14 -18.46 16.11
N THR A 1058 34.99 -18.16 16.70
CA THR A 1058 34.55 -16.78 16.93
C THR A 1058 35.56 -15.99 17.75
N ALA A 1059 36.09 -16.55 18.85
CA ALA A 1059 37.11 -15.88 19.66
C ALA A 1059 38.40 -15.59 18.85
N ALA A 1060 38.88 -16.57 18.07
CA ALA A 1060 40.08 -16.41 17.24
C ALA A 1060 39.89 -15.33 16.15
N ILE A 1061 38.75 -15.34 15.45
CA ILE A 1061 38.43 -14.32 14.43
C ILE A 1061 38.29 -12.95 15.08
N LEU A 1062 37.61 -12.82 16.22
CA LEU A 1062 37.46 -11.54 16.89
C LEU A 1062 38.78 -10.96 17.39
N LEU A 1063 39.74 -11.80 17.82
CA LEU A 1063 41.11 -11.38 18.09
C LEU A 1063 41.79 -10.82 16.84
N LEU A 1064 41.69 -11.51 15.69
CA LEU A 1064 42.24 -11.06 14.42
C LEU A 1064 41.61 -9.74 13.94
N VAL A 1065 40.28 -9.65 13.89
CA VAL A 1065 39.53 -8.45 13.49
C VAL A 1065 39.85 -7.27 14.44
N LYS A 1066 40.02 -7.53 15.75
CA LYS A 1066 40.46 -6.52 16.73
C LYS A 1066 41.84 -5.95 16.43
N VAL A 1067 42.76 -6.74 15.89
CA VAL A 1067 44.11 -6.31 15.49
C VAL A 1067 44.09 -5.59 14.14
N VAL A 1068 43.34 -6.08 13.15
CA VAL A 1068 43.36 -5.56 11.77
C VAL A 1068 42.54 -4.27 11.59
N VAL A 1069 41.35 -4.17 12.18
CA VAL A 1069 40.45 -3.00 12.05
C VAL A 1069 39.94 -2.43 13.37
N GLY A 1070 40.01 -3.21 14.45
CA GLY A 1070 39.44 -2.86 15.76
C GLY A 1070 37.93 -3.07 15.83
N LEU A 1071 37.45 -3.75 16.87
CA LEU A 1071 36.05 -4.18 16.95
C LEU A 1071 35.05 -3.03 17.19
N ARG A 1072 35.29 -2.19 18.20
CA ARG A 1072 34.32 -1.20 18.70
C ARG A 1072 34.53 0.19 18.09
N VAL A 1073 33.46 0.97 17.97
CA VAL A 1073 33.53 2.42 17.71
C VAL A 1073 34.02 3.20 18.94
N THR A 1074 34.19 4.53 18.80
CA THR A 1074 34.48 5.44 19.92
C THR A 1074 33.23 5.64 20.80
N GLU A 1075 33.42 6.05 22.07
CA GLU A 1075 32.28 6.38 22.94
C GLU A 1075 31.41 7.50 22.36
N GLU A 1076 32.01 8.48 21.70
CA GLU A 1076 31.30 9.58 21.05
C GLU A 1076 30.42 9.07 19.90
N ALA A 1077 30.96 8.22 19.02
CA ALA A 1077 30.20 7.62 17.94
C ALA A 1077 29.02 6.77 18.46
N GLU A 1078 29.23 6.01 19.54
CA GLU A 1078 28.18 5.24 20.19
C GLU A 1078 27.15 6.12 20.92
N ARG A 1079 27.54 7.30 21.43
CA ARG A 1079 26.62 8.29 22.03
C ARG A 1079 25.75 8.96 20.95
N THR A 1080 26.34 9.38 19.83
CA THR A 1080 25.63 10.01 18.71
C THR A 1080 24.73 9.00 17.97
N GLY A 1081 25.25 7.82 17.62
CA GLY A 1081 24.53 6.78 16.88
C GLY A 1081 25.29 6.30 15.65
N LEU A 1082 25.22 5.01 15.36
CA LEU A 1082 25.91 4.41 14.22
C LEU A 1082 25.30 4.80 12.87
N ASP A 1083 24.02 5.16 12.83
CA ASP A 1083 23.37 5.63 11.60
C ASP A 1083 24.13 6.86 11.08
N VAL A 1084 24.22 7.90 11.90
CA VAL A 1084 24.93 9.15 11.55
C VAL A 1084 26.45 8.92 11.45
N THR A 1085 27.05 8.15 12.35
CA THR A 1085 28.53 8.10 12.49
C THR A 1085 29.22 7.01 11.69
N SER A 1086 28.47 6.03 11.15
CA SER A 1086 29.00 4.95 10.29
C SER A 1086 28.37 4.91 8.91
N HIS A 1087 27.17 5.49 8.72
CA HIS A 1087 26.47 5.52 7.42
C HIS A 1087 26.20 6.95 6.91
N GLY A 1088 26.17 7.97 7.79
CA GLY A 1088 25.97 9.37 7.41
C GLY A 1088 24.51 9.82 7.39
N GLU A 1089 23.59 8.95 7.80
CA GLU A 1089 22.14 9.12 7.68
C GLU A 1089 21.45 9.12 9.05
N SER A 1090 20.19 9.54 9.13
CA SER A 1090 19.36 9.37 10.33
C SER A 1090 18.07 8.64 9.98
N ALA A 1091 17.68 7.66 10.80
CA ALA A 1091 16.41 6.95 10.65
C ALA A 1091 15.18 7.87 10.86
N TYR A 1092 15.38 9.02 11.52
CA TYR A 1092 14.34 9.97 11.90
C TYR A 1092 14.89 11.41 11.81
N GLU A 1093 14.10 12.32 11.22
CA GLU A 1093 14.27 13.76 11.38
C GLU A 1093 13.75 14.20 12.77
N ALA A 1094 14.20 15.35 13.27
CA ALA A 1094 14.15 15.74 14.69
C ALA A 1094 13.22 16.92 15.00
#